data_AF-A0A1C5L9C6-F1
#
_entry.id   AF-A0A1C5L9C6-F1
#
_cell.length_a   1.000
_cell.length_b   1.000
_cell.length_c   1.000
_cell.angle_alpha   90.00
_cell.angle_beta   90.00
_cell.angle_gamma   90.00
#
_symmetry.space_group_name_H-M   'P 1'
#
loop_
_entity.id
_entity.type
_entity.pdbx_description
1 polymer ?
#
loop_
_entity_poly.entity_id
_entity_poly.type
_entity_poly.pdbx_seq_one_letter_code
_entity_poly.pdbx_strand_id
1 'polypeptide(L)'
;MINVSKEFKEKIEYGRFLLYLTITLVDGTVLNLDDSNIWEGGFKIDEGVTESGEFTIGSCIINKMTVVLHDEDEKLSRQVFDGAQVIPYVGIELDNGSIEKIPKGVYEVDSTSYDGDLITLECLDNMHKLDKEYAGVTTTYPATIQTIVTDLCTYCGVVLQSARFDGYNVKLTKRPTNSGITCRQVLSYAMQMICKFAKCDANGKLIIDWFNQQVFEQNALLDGGIFDDDSPYSSGYEADGGTFSPWNTGYEHSSGTFEDMDAFHHIYTLDTLDVAVEDVIISGVQVTAETEDTENGDTFFYGEEGYVLKISGNPFITKENAANFAEYLGKKLIGLIFRPLDASALPDPTVEAGDIAYISDGPSKSYSALVTNLSFDPDDNMSISCDAESPKKTESQRPTELEQTLAKIRKETENTLSAYDLVVQQMSQLAANTLGFHETKIIQDDGSVLVYRHNKPKLSESKIVYKSGIDGFFVTRNYTGKDSTTVWKAGFDSNGNAALNILSVIGIYWDWGYGGTLTLGGEDNKNGVLRILNANGAQIGKWDNTGADITGTVKTITSNGVYAKITGQDITFINGGDDINEQVLMQMGAAISTDSNVADIDLGENTSFGIGGNGREMFQMHPYDDWTTKILGNFEVMSGTKSRVAETQNFSDRLLYCYETPTPMFGDVGCAQTNAEGVAIIDIDPVFAETISTGTEYQVFLQKEGPGDLWIQEKDESYFVVRGTPELKFSWELKCSQKHFEHLRLEEETQRTMVSKDINNAENDYSDIIDGLVNDYDTEMEELINESN
;
A
#
# COMPACT_ATOMS: atom_id res chain seq x y z
N MET A 1 -14.55 -0.43 -27.51
CA MET A 1 -13.36 -0.52 -28.39
C MET A 1 -13.37 0.62 -29.40
N ILE A 2 -12.22 1.29 -29.53
CA ILE A 2 -12.07 2.39 -30.49
C ILE A 2 -11.81 1.81 -31.89
N ASN A 3 -12.66 2.17 -32.85
CA ASN A 3 -12.46 1.77 -34.24
C ASN A 3 -11.36 2.63 -34.89
N VAL A 4 -10.28 1.97 -35.30
CA VAL A 4 -9.13 2.58 -35.99
C VAL A 4 -8.88 1.88 -37.33
N SER A 5 -8.06 2.49 -38.19
CA SER A 5 -7.67 1.85 -39.44
C SER A 5 -6.86 0.55 -39.19
N LYS A 6 -6.88 -0.35 -40.18
CA LYS A 6 -6.06 -1.58 -40.11
C LYS A 6 -4.58 -1.26 -39.98
N GLU A 7 -4.12 -0.22 -40.67
CA GLU A 7 -2.74 0.24 -40.62
C GLU A 7 -2.36 0.78 -39.24
N PHE A 8 -3.28 1.47 -38.56
CA PHE A 8 -3.09 1.88 -37.16
C PHE A 8 -2.90 0.66 -36.25
N LYS A 9 -3.79 -0.36 -36.33
CA LYS A 9 -3.67 -1.59 -35.53
C LYS A 9 -2.33 -2.29 -35.76
N GLU A 10 -1.89 -2.39 -37.02
CA GLU A 10 -0.59 -3.00 -37.35
C GLU A 10 0.59 -2.21 -36.77
N LYS A 11 0.50 -0.88 -36.65
CA LYS A 11 1.58 -0.03 -36.13
C LYS A 11 1.64 0.11 -34.61
N ILE A 12 0.60 -0.25 -33.85
CA ILE A 12 0.65 -0.20 -32.38
C ILE A 12 1.83 -1.01 -31.83
N GLU A 13 2.17 -2.14 -32.46
CA GLU A 13 3.22 -3.05 -31.98
C GLU A 13 4.67 -2.50 -32.10
N TYR A 14 4.92 -1.50 -32.95
CA TYR A 14 6.28 -1.02 -33.25
C TYR A 14 6.40 0.48 -33.56
N GLY A 15 5.27 1.18 -33.67
CA GLY A 15 5.21 2.61 -33.96
C GLY A 15 5.40 3.46 -32.71
N ARG A 16 5.90 4.68 -32.88
CA ARG A 16 5.95 5.69 -31.82
C ARG A 16 4.60 6.40 -31.73
N PHE A 17 4.06 6.53 -30.51
CA PHE A 17 2.92 7.37 -30.24
C PHE A 17 3.30 8.85 -30.30
N LEU A 18 2.43 9.67 -30.90
CA LEU A 18 2.56 11.12 -30.97
C LEU A 18 1.42 11.74 -30.16
N LEU A 19 1.76 12.47 -29.10
CA LEU A 19 0.78 13.04 -28.20
C LEU A 19 0.35 14.44 -28.68
N TYR A 20 -0.93 14.76 -28.50
CA TYR A 20 -1.46 16.10 -28.78
C TYR A 20 -2.48 16.48 -27.72
N LEU A 21 -2.52 17.78 -27.38
CA LEU A 21 -3.52 18.35 -26.49
C LEU A 21 -4.16 19.57 -27.14
N THR A 22 -5.48 19.63 -27.08
CA THR A 22 -6.21 20.87 -27.29
C THR A 22 -6.70 21.37 -25.95
N ILE A 23 -6.12 22.46 -25.44
CA ILE A 23 -6.50 23.10 -24.18
C ILE A 23 -7.29 24.37 -24.49
N THR A 24 -8.53 24.46 -24.02
CA THR A 24 -9.36 25.67 -24.12
C THR A 24 -9.51 26.29 -22.73
N LEU A 25 -8.89 27.45 -22.53
CA LEU A 25 -8.95 28.20 -21.27
C LEU A 25 -10.35 28.80 -21.06
N VAL A 26 -10.67 29.18 -19.81
CA VAL A 26 -11.97 29.75 -19.43
C VAL A 26 -12.28 31.06 -20.18
N ASP A 27 -11.25 31.82 -20.58
CA ASP A 27 -11.40 33.05 -21.38
C ASP A 27 -11.65 32.80 -22.88
N GLY A 28 -11.64 31.54 -23.31
CA GLY A 28 -11.84 31.10 -24.69
C GLY A 28 -10.55 30.98 -25.52
N THR A 29 -9.39 31.24 -24.94
CA THR A 29 -8.09 31.02 -25.61
C THR A 29 -7.87 29.53 -25.84
N VAL A 30 -7.49 29.16 -27.06
CA VAL A 30 -7.19 27.77 -27.45
C VAL A 30 -5.70 27.59 -27.64
N LEU A 31 -5.11 26.68 -26.89
CA LEU A 31 -3.73 26.21 -26.99
C LEU A 31 -3.74 24.84 -27.65
N ASN A 32 -3.00 24.69 -28.75
CA ASN A 32 -2.79 23.40 -29.39
C ASN A 32 -1.34 23.00 -29.13
N LEU A 33 -1.17 21.96 -28.32
CA LEU A 33 0.13 21.43 -27.93
C LEU A 33 0.35 20.10 -28.66
N ASP A 34 1.61 19.84 -28.99
CA ASP A 34 2.05 18.57 -29.55
C ASP A 34 3.04 17.88 -28.61
N ASP A 35 3.53 16.72 -29.04
CA ASP A 35 4.47 15.85 -28.33
C ASP A 35 5.67 16.61 -27.73
N SER A 36 6.15 17.68 -28.39
CA SER A 36 7.30 18.46 -27.92
C SER A 36 7.01 19.34 -26.71
N ASN A 37 5.73 19.57 -26.39
CA ASN A 37 5.31 20.35 -25.23
C ASN A 37 5.04 19.49 -24.00
N ILE A 38 5.00 18.17 -24.15
CA ILE A 38 4.63 17.22 -23.10
C ILE A 38 5.91 16.58 -22.59
N TRP A 39 6.07 16.54 -21.26
CA TRP A 39 7.22 15.90 -20.63
C TRP A 39 7.18 14.39 -20.86
N GLU A 40 8.34 13.77 -21.11
CA GLU A 40 8.47 12.32 -21.32
C GLU A 40 8.05 11.53 -20.06
N GLY A 41 7.11 10.60 -20.18
CA GLY A 41 6.46 9.92 -19.05
C GLY A 41 5.51 10.83 -18.26
N GLY A 42 5.18 11.99 -18.81
CA GLY A 42 4.31 12.99 -18.21
C GLY A 42 2.85 12.86 -18.60
N PHE A 43 2.43 11.81 -19.32
CA PHE A 43 1.05 11.65 -19.81
C PHE A 43 0.45 10.35 -19.29
N LYS A 44 -0.66 10.45 -18.54
CA LYS A 44 -1.35 9.27 -18.00
C LYS A 44 -2.86 9.44 -18.00
N ILE A 45 -3.58 8.39 -18.36
CA ILE A 45 -5.05 8.34 -18.28
C ILE A 45 -5.47 7.13 -17.44
N ASP A 46 -6.21 7.37 -16.36
CA ASP A 46 -6.82 6.36 -15.52
C ASP A 46 -8.33 6.32 -15.78
N GLU A 47 -8.83 5.17 -16.23
CA GLU A 47 -10.23 4.90 -16.57
C GLU A 47 -10.81 3.75 -15.74
N GLY A 48 -12.09 3.83 -15.39
CA GLY A 48 -12.76 2.77 -14.62
C GLY A 48 -14.25 2.64 -14.91
N VAL A 49 -14.76 1.41 -14.86
CA VAL A 49 -16.20 1.09 -14.96
C VAL A 49 -16.71 0.21 -13.81
N THR A 50 -15.83 -0.28 -12.93
CA THR A 50 -16.17 -0.89 -11.64
C THR A 50 -15.20 -0.40 -10.57
N GLU A 51 -15.60 -0.45 -9.31
CA GLU A 51 -14.70 -0.09 -8.21
C GLU A 51 -13.48 -1.04 -8.17
N SER A 52 -12.32 -0.53 -7.77
CA SER A 52 -11.10 -1.36 -7.68
C SER A 52 -11.25 -2.45 -6.62
N GLY A 53 -10.80 -3.67 -6.95
CA GLY A 53 -10.89 -4.84 -6.08
C GLY A 53 -12.24 -5.57 -6.07
N GLU A 54 -13.29 -5.03 -6.70
CA GLU A 54 -14.64 -5.61 -6.68
C GLU A 54 -15.40 -5.48 -8.01
N PHE A 55 -16.16 -6.52 -8.34
CA PHE A 55 -17.07 -6.48 -9.47
C PHE A 55 -18.41 -5.86 -9.07
N THR A 56 -18.57 -4.56 -9.33
CA THR A 56 -19.76 -3.78 -8.98
C THR A 56 -20.67 -3.51 -10.17
N ILE A 57 -21.98 -3.41 -9.93
CA ILE A 57 -22.96 -2.99 -10.94
C ILE A 57 -23.50 -1.57 -10.63
N GLY A 58 -23.74 -0.78 -11.67
CA GLY A 58 -24.26 0.59 -11.50
C GLY A 58 -23.20 1.66 -11.31
N SER A 59 -21.91 1.37 -11.53
CA SER A 59 -20.82 2.31 -11.27
C SER A 59 -20.84 3.52 -12.22
N CYS A 60 -20.39 4.65 -11.68
CA CYS A 60 -20.28 5.94 -12.36
C CYS A 60 -18.97 6.61 -11.88
N ILE A 61 -17.85 6.15 -12.44
CA ILE A 61 -16.50 6.53 -12.03
C ILE A 61 -16.06 7.77 -12.82
N ILE A 62 -15.32 8.66 -12.14
CA ILE A 62 -14.72 9.85 -12.76
C ILE A 62 -13.37 9.42 -13.30
N ASN A 63 -13.19 9.45 -14.61
CA ASN A 63 -11.90 9.17 -15.23
C ASN A 63 -10.95 10.36 -15.01
N LYS A 64 -9.67 10.05 -14.79
CA LYS A 64 -8.64 11.04 -14.49
C LYS A 64 -7.58 11.05 -15.58
N MET A 65 -7.10 12.24 -15.91
CA MET A 65 -5.96 12.43 -16.81
C MET A 65 -4.93 13.30 -16.10
N THR A 66 -3.68 12.85 -16.09
CA THR A 66 -2.53 13.60 -15.62
C THR A 66 -1.69 14.00 -16.83
N VAL A 67 -1.34 15.28 -16.95
CA VAL A 67 -0.39 15.72 -17.98
C VAL A 67 0.63 16.71 -17.46
N VAL A 68 1.90 16.50 -17.78
CA VAL A 68 3.02 17.37 -17.42
C VAL A 68 3.53 18.08 -18.66
N LEU A 69 3.58 19.41 -18.61
CA LEU A 69 3.93 20.27 -19.74
C LEU A 69 5.27 20.98 -19.49
N HIS A 70 6.06 21.12 -20.55
CA HIS A 70 7.25 21.98 -20.57
C HIS A 70 6.87 23.46 -20.69
N ASP A 71 7.44 24.30 -19.84
CA ASP A 71 7.28 25.76 -19.88
C ASP A 71 8.62 26.52 -19.97
N GLU A 72 9.49 26.10 -20.88
CA GLU A 72 10.84 26.68 -21.07
C GLU A 72 10.86 28.20 -21.35
N ASP A 73 9.75 28.78 -21.82
CA ASP A 73 9.61 30.19 -22.19
C ASP A 73 8.76 31.03 -21.18
N GLU A 74 8.35 30.45 -20.05
CA GLU A 74 7.37 31.02 -19.09
C GLU A 74 6.07 31.52 -19.76
N LYS A 75 5.64 30.89 -20.85
CA LYS A 75 4.44 31.30 -21.60
C LYS A 75 3.19 30.63 -21.06
N LEU A 76 3.32 29.38 -20.60
CA LEU A 76 2.22 28.58 -20.09
C LEU A 76 1.92 28.94 -18.63
N SER A 77 2.94 29.15 -17.78
CA SER A 77 2.77 29.58 -16.38
C SER A 77 2.09 30.94 -16.20
N ARG A 78 2.02 31.75 -17.25
CA ARG A 78 1.26 33.01 -17.28
C ARG A 78 -0.23 32.84 -17.55
N GLN A 79 -0.66 31.64 -17.93
CA GLN A 79 -2.06 31.30 -18.18
C GLN A 79 -2.74 30.80 -16.90
N VAL A 80 -4.07 30.90 -16.85
CA VAL A 80 -4.89 30.31 -15.77
C VAL A 80 -5.55 29.06 -16.32
N PHE A 81 -5.08 27.90 -15.88
CA PHE A 81 -5.59 26.59 -16.32
C PHE A 81 -6.77 26.07 -15.49
N ASP A 82 -7.03 26.63 -14.30
CA ASP A 82 -8.16 26.21 -13.44
C ASP A 82 -9.49 26.26 -14.21
N GLY A 83 -10.17 25.11 -14.31
CA GLY A 83 -11.41 24.94 -15.09
C GLY A 83 -11.24 24.96 -16.63
N ALA A 84 -10.01 24.89 -17.15
CA ALA A 84 -9.78 24.76 -18.59
C ALA A 84 -10.19 23.38 -19.11
N GLN A 85 -10.69 23.32 -20.34
CA GLN A 85 -11.01 22.05 -21.01
C GLN A 85 -9.77 21.49 -21.70
N VAL A 86 -9.48 20.21 -21.51
CA VAL A 86 -8.35 19.48 -22.12
C VAL A 86 -8.89 18.31 -22.95
N ILE A 87 -8.51 18.25 -24.22
CA ILE A 87 -8.83 17.13 -25.11
C ILE A 87 -7.52 16.48 -25.57
N PRO A 88 -7.16 15.30 -25.01
CA PRO A 88 -6.02 14.53 -25.46
C PRO A 88 -6.29 13.78 -26.76
N TYR A 89 -5.27 13.67 -27.58
CA TYR A 89 -5.23 12.77 -28.72
C TYR A 89 -3.93 11.96 -28.70
N VAL A 90 -4.05 10.68 -29.02
CA VAL A 90 -2.91 9.81 -29.33
C VAL A 90 -2.87 9.62 -30.84
N GLY A 91 -1.73 9.87 -31.47
CA GLY A 91 -1.55 9.75 -32.90
C GLY A 91 -0.49 8.72 -33.29
N ILE A 92 -0.66 8.11 -34.47
CA ILE A 92 0.37 7.30 -35.13
C ILE A 92 0.56 7.82 -36.55
N GLU A 93 1.82 7.90 -37.00
CA GLU A 93 2.15 8.21 -38.40
C GLU A 93 2.03 6.95 -39.28
N LEU A 94 1.16 7.03 -40.28
CA LEU A 94 0.92 6.01 -41.31
C LEU A 94 2.03 6.03 -42.37
N ASP A 95 2.19 4.96 -43.14
CA ASP A 95 3.24 4.80 -44.17
C ASP A 95 3.16 5.84 -45.29
N ASN A 96 1.97 6.41 -45.51
CA ASN A 96 1.77 7.50 -46.45
C ASN A 96 2.18 8.88 -45.90
N GLY A 97 2.69 8.96 -44.66
CA GLY A 97 3.09 10.18 -43.96
C GLY A 97 1.93 10.99 -43.36
N SER A 98 0.70 10.45 -43.37
CA SER A 98 -0.43 11.06 -42.67
C SER A 98 -0.50 10.57 -41.22
N ILE A 99 -1.08 11.39 -40.34
CA ILE A 99 -1.22 11.06 -38.91
C ILE A 99 -2.69 10.75 -38.65
N GLU A 100 -2.97 9.53 -38.20
CA GLU A 100 -4.27 9.16 -37.67
C GLU A 100 -4.28 9.44 -36.17
N LYS A 101 -5.22 10.28 -35.72
CA LYS A 101 -5.34 10.71 -34.32
C LYS A 101 -6.63 10.16 -33.71
N ILE A 102 -6.51 9.54 -32.55
CA ILE A 102 -7.65 9.08 -31.75
C ILE A 102 -7.86 10.00 -30.54
N PRO A 103 -9.06 10.56 -30.35
CA PRO A 103 -9.37 11.32 -29.15
C PRO A 103 -9.47 10.37 -27.95
N LYS A 104 -8.91 10.77 -26.80
CA LYS A 104 -8.88 9.97 -25.57
C LYS A 104 -9.70 10.60 -24.43
N GLY A 105 -10.75 11.35 -24.75
CA GLY A 105 -11.68 11.93 -23.77
C GLY A 105 -11.75 13.45 -23.81
N VAL A 106 -12.62 14.00 -22.96
CA VAL A 106 -12.72 15.45 -22.72
C VAL A 106 -12.70 15.66 -21.21
N TYR A 107 -11.67 16.36 -20.75
CA TYR A 107 -11.38 16.58 -19.35
C TYR A 107 -11.44 18.07 -19.00
N GLU A 108 -11.61 18.36 -17.72
CA GLU A 108 -11.56 19.68 -17.13
C GLU A 108 -10.46 19.70 -16.06
N VAL A 109 -9.62 20.73 -16.05
CA VAL A 109 -8.54 20.87 -15.07
C VAL A 109 -9.14 21.11 -13.68
N ASP A 110 -8.83 20.22 -12.74
CA ASP A 110 -9.27 20.26 -11.35
C ASP A 110 -8.19 20.86 -10.43
N SER A 111 -6.91 20.53 -10.67
CA SER A 111 -5.81 21.14 -9.94
C SER A 111 -4.55 21.27 -10.79
N THR A 112 -3.67 22.18 -10.37
CA THR A 112 -2.39 22.47 -11.04
C THR A 112 -1.26 22.57 -10.04
N SER A 113 -0.08 22.12 -10.43
CA SER A 113 1.16 22.31 -9.67
C SER A 113 2.31 22.73 -10.59
N TYR A 114 3.30 23.39 -9.99
CA TYR A 114 4.45 23.95 -10.68
C TYR A 114 5.73 23.46 -10.00
N ASP A 115 6.65 22.93 -10.79
CA ASP A 115 8.00 22.56 -10.35
C ASP A 115 9.03 23.03 -11.38
N GLY A 116 9.68 24.17 -11.09
CA GLY A 116 10.61 24.81 -12.03
C GLY A 116 9.95 25.15 -13.36
N ASP A 117 10.40 24.49 -14.43
CA ASP A 117 9.93 24.67 -15.81
C ASP A 117 8.83 23.65 -16.20
N LEU A 118 8.28 22.90 -15.23
CA LEU A 118 7.23 21.91 -15.45
C LEU A 118 5.90 22.32 -14.83
N ILE A 119 4.82 22.10 -15.58
CA ILE A 119 3.44 22.34 -15.15
C ILE A 119 2.67 21.02 -15.18
N THR A 120 2.18 20.57 -14.04
CA THR A 120 1.32 19.38 -13.96
C THR A 120 -0.14 19.80 -13.90
N LEU A 121 -0.95 19.24 -14.80
CA LEU A 121 -2.39 19.41 -14.84
C LEU A 121 -3.06 18.09 -14.46
N GLU A 122 -3.85 18.15 -13.40
CA GLU A 122 -4.70 17.05 -12.95
C GLU A 122 -6.13 17.33 -13.43
N CYS A 123 -6.62 16.49 -14.33
CA CYS A 123 -7.85 16.73 -15.08
C CYS A 123 -8.88 15.61 -14.83
N LEU A 124 -10.14 15.98 -14.72
CA LEU A 124 -11.27 15.07 -14.50
C LEU A 124 -12.22 15.08 -15.69
N ASP A 125 -12.74 13.93 -16.09
CA ASP A 125 -13.71 13.85 -17.19
C ASP A 125 -15.06 14.49 -16.82
N ASN A 126 -15.98 14.61 -17.78
CA ASN A 126 -17.28 15.25 -17.53
C ASN A 126 -18.17 14.54 -16.49
N MET A 127 -17.81 13.35 -15.98
CA MET A 127 -18.55 12.70 -14.90
C MET A 127 -18.51 13.52 -13.60
N HIS A 128 -17.41 14.26 -13.32
CA HIS A 128 -17.26 15.06 -12.09
C HIS A 128 -18.37 16.11 -11.93
N LYS A 129 -18.95 16.60 -13.04
CA LYS A 129 -20.05 17.58 -13.05
C LYS A 129 -21.32 17.08 -12.35
N LEU A 130 -21.47 15.76 -12.22
CA LEU A 130 -22.58 15.11 -11.54
C LEU A 130 -22.42 15.06 -10.02
N ASP A 131 -21.30 15.52 -9.44
CA ASP A 131 -21.15 15.65 -7.97
C ASP A 131 -21.90 16.85 -7.35
N LYS A 132 -22.78 17.49 -8.13
CA LYS A 132 -23.77 18.47 -7.65
C LYS A 132 -24.88 17.82 -6.83
N GLU A 133 -25.41 18.56 -5.85
CA GLU A 133 -26.51 18.11 -5.01
C GLU A 133 -27.81 17.86 -5.83
N TYR A 134 -28.42 16.70 -5.62
CA TYR A 134 -29.64 16.26 -6.32
C TYR A 134 -30.91 17.03 -5.93
N ALA A 135 -30.91 17.71 -4.78
CA ALA A 135 -32.07 18.46 -4.29
C ALA A 135 -32.60 19.48 -5.31
N GLY A 136 -31.73 20.04 -6.15
CA GLY A 136 -32.10 21.00 -7.20
C GLY A 136 -32.71 20.40 -8.48
N VAL A 137 -32.69 19.07 -8.65
CA VAL A 137 -33.21 18.40 -9.85
C VAL A 137 -34.73 18.28 -9.78
N THR A 138 -35.46 18.77 -10.78
CA THR A 138 -36.94 18.90 -10.72
C THR A 138 -37.73 17.69 -11.22
N THR A 139 -37.09 16.52 -11.37
CA THR A 139 -37.75 15.30 -11.86
C THR A 139 -38.98 14.95 -11.01
N THR A 140 -40.13 14.78 -11.67
CA THR A 140 -41.38 14.36 -11.03
C THR A 140 -41.55 12.86 -11.15
N TYR A 141 -41.75 12.17 -10.03
CA TYR A 141 -41.95 10.72 -9.97
C TYR A 141 -43.45 10.38 -9.95
N PRO A 142 -43.87 9.22 -10.50
CA PRO A 142 -43.06 8.19 -11.14
C PRO A 142 -42.42 8.63 -12.46
N ALA A 143 -41.13 8.34 -12.65
CA ALA A 143 -40.33 8.73 -13.81
C ALA A 143 -39.65 7.52 -14.45
N THR A 144 -39.39 7.59 -15.75
CA THR A 144 -38.53 6.58 -16.41
C THR A 144 -37.06 6.87 -16.14
N ILE A 145 -36.20 5.85 -16.18
CA ILE A 145 -34.75 6.04 -16.10
C ILE A 145 -34.28 7.03 -17.17
N GLN A 146 -34.84 6.98 -18.38
CA GLN A 146 -34.60 7.99 -19.41
C GLN A 146 -34.82 9.42 -18.91
N THR A 147 -35.99 9.70 -18.30
CA THR A 147 -36.32 11.02 -17.76
C THR A 147 -35.34 11.43 -16.66
N ILE A 148 -35.05 10.51 -15.74
CA ILE A 148 -34.14 10.77 -14.61
C ILE A 148 -32.75 11.12 -15.14
N VAL A 149 -32.15 10.29 -15.99
CA VAL A 149 -30.82 10.53 -16.57
C VAL A 149 -30.80 11.83 -17.36
N THR A 150 -31.82 12.11 -18.17
CA THR A 150 -31.91 13.34 -18.96
C THR A 150 -31.95 14.59 -18.08
N ASP A 151 -32.76 14.56 -17.01
CA ASP A 151 -32.88 15.67 -16.06
C ASP A 151 -31.57 15.88 -15.26
N LEU A 152 -30.91 14.79 -14.84
CA LEU A 152 -29.60 14.84 -14.17
C LEU A 152 -28.55 15.48 -15.08
N CYS A 153 -28.45 15.01 -16.32
CA CYS A 153 -27.54 15.54 -17.34
C CYS A 153 -27.78 17.03 -17.61
N THR A 154 -29.05 17.40 -17.79
CA THR A 154 -29.47 18.79 -18.05
C THR A 154 -29.11 19.71 -16.88
N TYR A 155 -29.39 19.27 -15.65
CA TYR A 155 -29.10 20.04 -14.44
C TYR A 155 -27.58 20.18 -14.20
N CYS A 156 -26.82 19.12 -14.47
CA CYS A 156 -25.39 19.10 -14.20
C CYS A 156 -24.55 19.74 -15.30
N GLY A 157 -25.08 19.86 -16.53
CA GLY A 157 -24.37 20.38 -17.69
C GLY A 157 -23.57 19.31 -18.43
N VAL A 158 -24.00 18.05 -18.36
CA VAL A 158 -23.39 16.91 -19.07
C VAL A 158 -24.24 16.58 -20.29
N VAL A 159 -23.61 16.29 -21.43
CA VAL A 159 -24.32 15.91 -22.65
C VAL A 159 -24.51 14.39 -22.67
N LEU A 160 -25.76 13.92 -22.73
CA LEU A 160 -26.06 12.51 -22.89
C LEU A 160 -25.94 12.10 -24.37
N GLN A 161 -25.20 11.03 -24.67
CA GLN A 161 -25.00 10.57 -26.04
C GLN A 161 -26.31 10.06 -26.68
N SER A 162 -27.05 9.24 -25.94
CA SER A 162 -28.36 8.72 -26.35
C SER A 162 -29.29 8.62 -25.14
N ALA A 163 -30.51 9.15 -25.27
CA ALA A 163 -31.57 8.95 -24.28
C ALA A 163 -32.28 7.58 -24.43
N ARG A 164 -31.89 6.76 -25.42
CA ARG A 164 -32.44 5.43 -25.69
C ARG A 164 -31.32 4.39 -25.60
N PHE A 165 -31.23 3.74 -24.45
CA PHE A 165 -30.28 2.69 -24.08
C PHE A 165 -31.05 1.49 -23.49
N ASP A 166 -30.46 0.30 -23.41
CA ASP A 166 -31.17 -0.86 -22.82
C ASP A 166 -31.69 -0.54 -21.39
N GLY A 167 -32.96 -0.83 -21.11
CA GLY A 167 -33.60 -0.51 -19.81
C GLY A 167 -34.09 0.93 -19.62
N TYR A 168 -33.95 1.83 -20.60
CA TYR A 168 -34.35 3.26 -20.47
C TYR A 168 -35.82 3.50 -20.04
N ASN A 169 -36.71 2.56 -20.37
CA ASN A 169 -38.16 2.64 -20.14
C ASN A 169 -38.61 2.14 -18.76
N VAL A 170 -37.69 1.59 -17.94
CA VAL A 170 -37.98 1.16 -16.56
C VAL A 170 -38.47 2.37 -15.76
N LYS A 171 -39.63 2.21 -15.09
CA LYS A 171 -40.28 3.26 -14.31
C LYS A 171 -39.94 3.12 -12.84
N LEU A 172 -39.38 4.18 -12.25
CA LEU A 172 -39.09 4.28 -10.83
C LEU A 172 -40.18 5.13 -10.17
N THR A 173 -40.70 4.65 -9.04
CA THR A 173 -41.94 5.18 -8.45
C THR A 173 -41.71 6.23 -7.38
N LYS A 174 -40.59 6.13 -6.64
CA LYS A 174 -40.28 7.00 -5.51
C LYS A 174 -39.02 7.82 -5.80
N ARG A 175 -39.07 9.11 -5.46
CA ARG A 175 -37.90 9.99 -5.48
C ARG A 175 -36.98 9.66 -4.30
N PRO A 176 -35.66 9.59 -4.48
CA PRO A 176 -34.71 9.51 -3.36
C PRO A 176 -34.80 10.78 -2.50
N THR A 177 -34.98 10.62 -1.18
CA THR A 177 -35.18 11.75 -0.24
C THR A 177 -34.03 11.95 0.74
N ASN A 178 -32.96 11.15 0.64
CA ASN A 178 -31.79 11.26 1.51
C ASN A 178 -31.12 12.64 1.32
N SER A 179 -30.85 13.34 2.42
CA SER A 179 -30.17 14.64 2.40
C SER A 179 -28.71 14.48 1.94
N GLY A 180 -28.21 15.43 1.14
CA GLY A 180 -26.81 15.43 0.71
C GLY A 180 -26.44 14.36 -0.32
N ILE A 181 -27.40 13.84 -1.09
CA ILE A 181 -27.11 12.96 -2.24
C ILE A 181 -26.73 13.75 -3.49
N THR A 182 -25.72 13.26 -4.21
CA THR A 182 -25.25 13.87 -5.46
C THR A 182 -26.02 13.32 -6.66
N CYS A 183 -26.03 14.07 -7.75
CA CYS A 183 -26.63 13.63 -9.00
C CYS A 183 -25.95 12.35 -9.54
N ARG A 184 -24.64 12.20 -9.32
CA ARG A 184 -23.86 11.02 -9.72
C ARG A 184 -24.30 9.77 -8.98
N GLN A 185 -24.62 9.88 -7.70
CA GLN A 185 -25.16 8.73 -6.94
C GLN A 185 -26.56 8.35 -7.40
N VAL A 186 -27.42 9.33 -7.68
CA VAL A 186 -28.76 9.04 -8.23
C VAL A 186 -28.64 8.40 -9.62
N LEU A 187 -27.66 8.82 -10.42
CA LEU A 187 -27.32 8.16 -11.68
C LEU A 187 -26.89 6.71 -11.42
N SER A 188 -25.97 6.47 -10.49
CA SER A 188 -25.51 5.13 -10.12
C SER A 188 -26.65 4.22 -9.67
N TYR A 189 -27.54 4.70 -8.81
CA TYR A 189 -28.75 3.97 -8.40
C TYR A 189 -29.63 3.61 -9.59
N ALA A 190 -29.79 4.52 -10.56
CA ALA A 190 -30.55 4.25 -11.78
C ALA A 190 -29.85 3.23 -12.69
N MET A 191 -28.52 3.29 -12.83
CA MET A 191 -27.74 2.35 -13.64
C MET A 191 -27.76 0.94 -13.06
N GLN A 192 -27.73 0.83 -11.73
CA GLN A 192 -27.89 -0.43 -11.04
C GLN A 192 -29.24 -1.10 -11.37
N MET A 193 -30.33 -0.33 -11.45
CA MET A 193 -31.67 -0.84 -11.79
C MET A 193 -31.77 -1.49 -13.18
N ILE A 194 -30.77 -1.29 -14.05
CA ILE A 194 -30.73 -1.82 -15.42
C ILE A 194 -29.48 -2.66 -15.72
N CYS A 195 -28.66 -2.96 -14.69
CA CYS A 195 -27.41 -3.70 -14.83
C CYS A 195 -26.46 -3.06 -15.85
N LYS A 196 -26.23 -1.75 -15.72
CA LYS A 196 -25.33 -0.96 -16.58
C LYS A 196 -24.31 -0.20 -15.75
N PHE A 197 -23.24 0.28 -16.39
CA PHE A 197 -22.41 1.36 -15.87
C PHE A 197 -22.62 2.61 -16.75
N ALA A 198 -22.20 3.76 -16.24
CA ALA A 198 -22.14 4.98 -17.04
C ALA A 198 -20.70 5.51 -17.07
N LYS A 199 -20.22 5.89 -18.26
CA LYS A 199 -18.91 6.52 -18.48
C LYS A 199 -19.03 7.68 -19.46
N CYS A 200 -18.02 8.53 -19.56
CA CYS A 200 -17.94 9.53 -20.62
C CYS A 200 -17.20 8.96 -21.84
N ASP A 201 -17.73 9.15 -23.04
CA ASP A 201 -17.07 8.76 -24.29
C ASP A 201 -15.93 9.73 -24.66
N ALA A 202 -15.18 9.41 -25.71
CA ALA A 202 -14.08 10.23 -26.21
C ALA A 202 -14.47 11.68 -26.59
N ASN A 203 -15.78 11.97 -26.77
CA ASN A 203 -16.31 13.32 -27.03
C ASN A 203 -16.85 14.00 -25.77
N GLY A 204 -16.62 13.41 -24.59
CA GLY A 204 -17.10 13.92 -23.31
C GLY A 204 -18.58 13.73 -23.07
N LYS A 205 -19.28 12.89 -23.85
CA LYS A 205 -20.71 12.63 -23.68
C LYS A 205 -20.91 11.45 -22.74
N LEU A 206 -21.88 11.55 -21.83
CA LEU A 206 -22.27 10.42 -20.99
C LEU A 206 -22.86 9.31 -21.87
N ILE A 207 -22.34 8.10 -21.72
CA ILE A 207 -22.86 6.87 -22.32
C ILE A 207 -23.27 5.91 -21.22
N ILE A 208 -24.24 5.06 -21.52
CA ILE A 208 -24.73 4.01 -20.64
C ILE A 208 -24.48 2.70 -21.35
N ASP A 209 -23.64 1.86 -20.77
CA ASP A 209 -23.11 0.69 -21.44
C ASP A 209 -22.91 -0.50 -20.50
N TRP A 210 -22.49 -1.63 -21.09
CA TRP A 210 -22.17 -2.86 -20.39
C TRP A 210 -21.17 -3.68 -21.18
N PHE A 211 -20.47 -4.58 -20.49
CA PHE A 211 -19.62 -5.57 -21.13
C PHE A 211 -20.40 -6.40 -22.17
N ASN A 212 -19.83 -6.60 -23.35
CA ASN A 212 -20.46 -7.40 -24.42
C ASN A 212 -20.32 -8.91 -24.15
N GLN A 213 -21.07 -9.41 -23.17
CA GLN A 213 -21.01 -10.78 -22.66
C GLN A 213 -21.24 -11.85 -23.75
N GLN A 214 -21.95 -11.50 -24.84
CA GLN A 214 -22.21 -12.41 -25.95
C GLN A 214 -20.92 -12.97 -26.58
N VAL A 215 -19.80 -12.27 -26.46
CA VAL A 215 -18.51 -12.77 -26.96
C VAL A 215 -18.01 -14.00 -26.19
N PHE A 216 -18.25 -14.07 -24.88
CA PHE A 216 -17.95 -15.28 -24.11
C PHE A 216 -18.99 -16.38 -24.37
N GLU A 217 -20.25 -16.01 -24.61
CA GLU A 217 -21.35 -16.95 -24.90
C GLU A 217 -21.25 -17.58 -26.31
N GLN A 218 -20.75 -16.86 -27.32
CA GLN A 218 -20.50 -17.41 -28.66
C GLN A 218 -19.39 -18.46 -28.67
N ASN A 219 -18.48 -18.39 -27.69
CA ASN A 219 -17.43 -19.37 -27.45
C ASN A 219 -17.83 -20.42 -26.40
N ALA A 220 -19.07 -20.39 -25.90
CA ALA A 220 -19.57 -21.42 -25.00
C ALA A 220 -19.52 -22.76 -25.74
N LEU A 221 -18.67 -23.65 -25.22
CA LEU A 221 -18.61 -25.05 -25.65
C LEU A 221 -20.04 -25.60 -25.70
N LEU A 222 -20.37 -26.32 -26.77
CA LEU A 222 -21.49 -27.26 -26.74
C LEU A 222 -21.26 -28.17 -25.53
N ASP A 223 -22.00 -27.94 -24.44
CA ASP A 223 -22.03 -28.87 -23.33
C ASP A 223 -22.78 -30.11 -23.83
N GLY A 224 -22.07 -31.24 -23.90
CA GLY A 224 -22.61 -32.50 -24.41
C GLY A 224 -23.76 -33.05 -23.57
N GLY A 225 -24.14 -32.38 -22.49
CA GLY A 225 -25.19 -32.78 -21.58
C GLY A 225 -24.69 -33.78 -20.54
N ILE A 226 -25.58 -34.10 -19.60
CA ILE A 226 -25.26 -34.98 -18.46
C ILE A 226 -25.42 -36.44 -18.89
N PHE A 227 -24.43 -37.27 -18.55
CA PHE A 227 -24.50 -38.72 -18.72
C PHE A 227 -25.27 -39.33 -17.55
N ASP A 228 -26.60 -39.42 -17.66
CA ASP A 228 -27.40 -40.04 -16.61
C ASP A 228 -27.17 -41.57 -16.57
N ASP A 229 -27.07 -42.14 -15.37
CA ASP A 229 -26.68 -43.54 -15.11
C ASP A 229 -27.59 -44.58 -15.79
N ASP A 230 -28.87 -44.25 -16.00
CA ASP A 230 -29.87 -45.17 -16.54
C ASP A 230 -30.11 -45.02 -18.07
N SER A 231 -29.76 -43.86 -18.64
CA SER A 231 -29.81 -43.57 -20.08
C SER A 231 -29.03 -42.30 -20.40
N PRO A 232 -28.01 -42.33 -21.28
CA PRO A 232 -27.26 -41.14 -21.65
C PRO A 232 -28.20 -40.02 -22.15
N TYR A 233 -28.00 -38.80 -21.65
CA TYR A 233 -28.68 -37.57 -22.10
C TYR A 233 -30.19 -37.46 -21.79
N SER A 234 -30.71 -38.22 -20.83
CA SER A 234 -32.15 -38.19 -20.51
C SER A 234 -32.62 -36.89 -19.84
N SER A 235 -31.69 -36.13 -19.24
CA SER A 235 -31.94 -34.86 -18.53
C SER A 235 -31.51 -33.60 -19.29
N GLY A 236 -30.88 -33.71 -20.47
CA GLY A 236 -30.28 -32.58 -21.22
C GLY A 236 -30.67 -32.49 -22.70
N TYR A 237 -30.28 -31.39 -23.37
CA TYR A 237 -30.45 -31.24 -24.82
C TYR A 237 -29.38 -32.04 -25.58
N GLU A 238 -29.78 -32.75 -26.64
CA GLU A 238 -28.89 -33.55 -27.50
C GLU A 238 -27.99 -32.65 -28.37
N ALA A 239 -26.68 -32.60 -28.10
CA ALA A 239 -25.67 -32.13 -29.06
C ALA A 239 -25.11 -33.33 -29.86
N ASP A 240 -25.91 -33.89 -30.77
CA ASP A 240 -25.43 -34.91 -31.73
C ASP A 240 -24.68 -34.19 -32.88
N GLY A 241 -23.41 -34.54 -33.12
CA GLY A 241 -22.52 -33.96 -34.14
C GLY A 241 -22.92 -34.26 -35.59
N GLY A 242 -24.20 -34.58 -35.82
CA GLY A 242 -24.77 -34.96 -37.10
C GLY A 242 -24.43 -36.39 -37.51
N THR A 243 -25.04 -36.83 -38.62
CA THR A 243 -24.69 -38.12 -39.23
C THR A 243 -23.51 -37.94 -40.17
N PHE A 244 -22.42 -38.71 -39.97
CA PHE A 244 -21.25 -38.68 -40.85
C PHE A 244 -21.58 -39.05 -42.31
N SER A 245 -22.74 -39.70 -42.53
CA SER A 245 -23.26 -40.01 -43.85
C SER A 245 -24.79 -40.16 -43.83
N PRO A 246 -25.56 -39.30 -44.51
CA PRO A 246 -25.07 -38.22 -45.36
C PRO A 246 -24.68 -36.98 -44.52
N TRP A 247 -23.53 -36.37 -44.86
CA TRP A 247 -22.91 -35.26 -44.12
C TRP A 247 -23.70 -33.94 -44.16
N ASN A 248 -24.82 -33.91 -44.89
CA ASN A 248 -25.66 -32.74 -45.11
C ASN A 248 -27.05 -32.89 -44.45
N THR A 249 -27.17 -33.76 -43.44
CA THR A 249 -28.38 -33.91 -42.63
C THR A 249 -28.04 -33.88 -41.15
N GLY A 250 -28.60 -32.92 -40.41
CA GLY A 250 -28.36 -32.71 -38.98
C GLY A 250 -28.49 -31.25 -38.58
N TYR A 251 -28.08 -30.91 -37.35
CA TYR A 251 -27.94 -29.54 -36.87
C TYR A 251 -26.55 -29.01 -37.25
N GLU A 252 -26.47 -27.81 -37.84
CA GLU A 252 -25.21 -27.12 -38.15
C GLU A 252 -24.89 -26.11 -37.05
N HIS A 253 -23.66 -26.10 -36.53
CA HIS A 253 -23.14 -25.10 -35.58
C HIS A 253 -21.98 -24.35 -36.24
N SER A 254 -22.10 -23.03 -36.35
CA SER A 254 -21.09 -22.15 -36.97
C SER A 254 -20.32 -21.42 -35.87
N SER A 255 -19.02 -21.64 -35.76
CA SER A 255 -18.14 -21.00 -34.76
C SER A 255 -17.71 -19.57 -35.14
N GLY A 256 -18.61 -18.81 -35.77
CA GLY A 256 -18.36 -17.42 -36.18
C GLY A 256 -17.54 -17.21 -37.46
N THR A 257 -17.05 -15.99 -37.63
CA THR A 257 -16.31 -15.39 -38.73
C THR A 257 -15.12 -14.60 -38.19
N PHE A 258 -14.16 -14.20 -39.03
CA PHE A 258 -13.05 -13.33 -38.59
C PHE A 258 -13.52 -11.94 -38.13
N GLU A 259 -14.71 -11.49 -38.56
CA GLU A 259 -15.31 -10.23 -38.09
C GLU A 259 -15.73 -10.33 -36.62
N ASP A 260 -15.99 -11.55 -36.10
CA ASP A 260 -16.32 -11.76 -34.69
C ASP A 260 -15.09 -11.57 -33.78
N MET A 261 -13.87 -11.54 -34.34
CA MET A 261 -12.64 -11.19 -33.61
C MET A 261 -12.52 -9.68 -33.35
N ASP A 262 -13.26 -8.83 -34.08
CA ASP A 262 -13.33 -7.39 -33.81
C ASP A 262 -14.28 -7.06 -32.64
N ALA A 263 -14.73 -8.06 -31.86
CA ALA A 263 -15.62 -7.89 -30.72
C ALA A 263 -14.90 -7.89 -29.36
N PHE A 264 -13.60 -8.22 -29.32
CA PHE A 264 -12.76 -8.25 -28.11
C PHE A 264 -11.31 -7.90 -28.41
N HIS A 265 -10.56 -7.54 -27.38
CA HIS A 265 -9.10 -7.38 -27.45
C HIS A 265 -8.38 -8.70 -27.16
N HIS A 266 -7.31 -9.02 -27.89
CA HIS A 266 -6.43 -10.13 -27.53
C HIS A 266 -5.07 -9.59 -27.14
N ILE A 267 -4.78 -9.64 -25.84
CA ILE A 267 -3.56 -9.09 -25.27
C ILE A 267 -2.66 -10.25 -24.88
N TYR A 268 -1.48 -10.30 -25.48
CA TYR A 268 -0.54 -11.41 -25.34
C TYR A 268 0.91 -10.96 -25.16
N THR A 269 1.18 -9.66 -25.28
CA THR A 269 2.48 -9.06 -25.04
C THR A 269 2.49 -8.40 -23.67
N LEU A 270 2.80 -9.21 -22.66
CA LEU A 270 2.71 -8.86 -21.25
C LEU A 270 4.10 -8.65 -20.66
N ASP A 271 4.23 -7.65 -19.79
CA ASP A 271 5.40 -7.46 -18.92
C ASP A 271 5.20 -8.19 -17.59
N THR A 272 4.04 -7.99 -16.96
CA THR A 272 3.65 -8.71 -15.74
C THR A 272 2.21 -9.19 -15.84
N LEU A 273 1.91 -10.29 -15.15
CA LEU A 273 0.59 -10.89 -15.09
C LEU A 273 0.39 -11.56 -13.72
N ASP A 274 -0.55 -11.04 -12.93
CA ASP A 274 -1.09 -11.70 -11.74
C ASP A 274 -2.52 -12.18 -12.04
N VAL A 275 -2.78 -13.48 -11.84
CA VAL A 275 -4.03 -14.12 -12.25
C VAL A 275 -4.53 -15.01 -11.12
N ALA A 276 -5.81 -14.86 -10.79
CA ALA A 276 -6.46 -15.69 -9.80
C ALA A 276 -6.46 -17.18 -10.17
N VAL A 277 -6.40 -18.05 -9.16
CA VAL A 277 -6.33 -19.51 -9.35
C VAL A 277 -7.60 -20.09 -9.99
N GLU A 278 -8.76 -19.47 -9.74
CA GLU A 278 -10.08 -19.94 -10.18
C GLU A 278 -10.82 -18.82 -10.94
N ASP A 279 -11.70 -19.21 -11.88
CA ASP A 279 -12.62 -18.27 -12.52
C ASP A 279 -13.70 -17.84 -11.52
N VAL A 280 -14.16 -16.60 -11.65
CA VAL A 280 -15.40 -16.14 -11.04
C VAL A 280 -16.55 -16.56 -11.93
N ILE A 281 -17.48 -17.31 -11.36
CA ILE A 281 -18.74 -17.72 -11.99
C ILE A 281 -19.87 -17.18 -11.13
N ILE A 282 -20.57 -16.16 -11.60
CA ILE A 282 -21.69 -15.60 -10.84
C ILE A 282 -22.80 -16.66 -10.76
N SER A 283 -23.06 -17.17 -9.56
CA SER A 283 -24.04 -18.23 -9.32
C SER A 283 -25.38 -17.70 -8.81
N GLY A 284 -25.38 -16.53 -8.16
CA GLY A 284 -26.58 -15.94 -7.59
C GLY A 284 -26.49 -14.44 -7.39
N VAL A 285 -27.66 -13.82 -7.20
CA VAL A 285 -27.80 -12.40 -6.88
C VAL A 285 -28.70 -12.26 -5.65
N GLN A 286 -28.24 -11.47 -4.68
CA GLN A 286 -29.00 -11.11 -3.49
C GLN A 286 -29.27 -9.61 -3.49
N VAL A 287 -30.54 -9.24 -3.38
CA VAL A 287 -31.00 -7.86 -3.33
C VAL A 287 -31.66 -7.59 -1.98
N THR A 288 -31.26 -6.52 -1.32
CA THR A 288 -31.89 -6.03 -0.09
C THR A 288 -32.79 -4.85 -0.40
N ALA A 289 -34.07 -4.94 0.00
CA ALA A 289 -35.01 -3.83 -0.13
C ALA A 289 -34.70 -2.69 0.85
N GLU A 290 -34.79 -1.45 0.38
CA GLU A 290 -34.61 -0.27 1.21
C GLU A 290 -35.84 -0.06 2.12
N THR A 291 -35.62 -0.01 3.44
CA THR A 291 -36.61 0.30 4.48
C THR A 291 -36.13 1.45 5.35
N GLU A 292 -37.04 2.14 6.05
CA GLU A 292 -36.66 3.23 6.98
C GLU A 292 -35.75 2.75 8.12
N ASP A 293 -35.75 1.44 8.43
CA ASP A 293 -34.79 0.76 9.29
C ASP A 293 -33.93 -0.22 8.46
N THR A 294 -32.69 0.14 8.11
CA THR A 294 -31.81 -0.63 7.20
C THR A 294 -31.21 -1.91 7.82
N GLU A 295 -31.38 -2.16 9.11
CA GLU A 295 -30.85 -3.38 9.77
C GLU A 295 -31.75 -4.62 9.61
N ASN A 296 -32.97 -4.47 9.07
CA ASN A 296 -33.92 -5.57 8.84
C ASN A 296 -34.63 -5.50 7.46
N GLY A 297 -33.94 -4.97 6.44
CA GLY A 297 -34.48 -4.94 5.08
C GLY A 297 -34.74 -6.35 4.55
N ASP A 298 -35.90 -6.57 3.91
CA ASP A 298 -36.22 -7.88 3.32
C ASP A 298 -35.22 -8.20 2.20
N THR A 299 -34.50 -9.32 2.34
CA THR A 299 -33.54 -9.81 1.34
C THR A 299 -34.20 -10.81 0.41
N PHE A 300 -33.96 -10.67 -0.89
CA PHE A 300 -34.44 -11.57 -1.92
C PHE A 300 -33.27 -12.15 -2.69
N PHE A 301 -33.28 -13.47 -2.85
CA PHE A 301 -32.21 -14.23 -3.49
C PHE A 301 -32.73 -14.88 -4.77
N TYR A 302 -31.92 -14.87 -5.83
CA TYR A 302 -32.20 -15.54 -7.09
C TYR A 302 -30.91 -16.21 -7.60
N GLY A 303 -30.99 -17.51 -7.92
CA GLY A 303 -29.86 -18.33 -8.39
C GLY A 303 -29.48 -19.45 -7.41
N GLU A 304 -28.20 -19.82 -7.42
CA GLU A 304 -27.61 -20.87 -6.58
C GLU A 304 -26.53 -20.31 -5.64
N GLU A 305 -26.30 -21.00 -4.52
CA GLU A 305 -25.23 -20.66 -3.57
C GLU A 305 -23.84 -20.81 -4.23
N GLY A 306 -22.89 -19.93 -3.87
CA GLY A 306 -21.58 -19.83 -4.53
C GLY A 306 -21.08 -18.39 -4.55
N TYR A 307 -20.70 -17.87 -5.73
CA TYR A 307 -20.36 -16.46 -5.91
C TYR A 307 -21.63 -15.61 -6.06
N VAL A 308 -22.09 -15.03 -4.94
CA VAL A 308 -23.34 -14.25 -4.86
C VAL A 308 -23.05 -12.76 -4.87
N LEU A 309 -23.54 -12.05 -5.89
CA LEU A 309 -23.50 -10.59 -5.94
C LEU A 309 -24.56 -10.00 -5.01
N LYS A 310 -24.12 -9.19 -4.04
CA LYS A 310 -25.00 -8.55 -3.04
C LYS A 310 -25.22 -7.09 -3.41
N ILE A 311 -26.48 -6.66 -3.40
CA ILE A 311 -26.89 -5.30 -3.76
C ILE A 311 -27.76 -4.74 -2.64
N SER A 312 -27.37 -3.58 -2.12
CA SER A 312 -28.05 -2.90 -1.02
C SER A 312 -27.95 -1.37 -1.14
N GLY A 313 -28.70 -0.63 -0.32
CA GLY A 313 -28.57 0.83 -0.19
C GLY A 313 -29.09 1.64 -1.40
N ASN A 314 -29.84 1.01 -2.31
CA ASN A 314 -30.44 1.69 -3.45
C ASN A 314 -31.90 2.08 -3.14
N PRO A 315 -32.22 3.39 -3.04
CA PRO A 315 -33.55 3.86 -2.66
C PRO A 315 -34.66 3.56 -3.67
N PHE A 316 -34.31 3.10 -4.89
CA PHE A 316 -35.27 2.64 -5.87
C PHE A 316 -35.69 1.18 -5.69
N ILE A 317 -34.96 0.41 -4.87
CA ILE A 317 -35.28 -0.96 -4.53
C ILE A 317 -36.22 -0.94 -3.32
N THR A 318 -37.50 -1.15 -3.57
CA THR A 318 -38.53 -1.22 -2.53
C THR A 318 -38.92 -2.67 -2.27
N LYS A 319 -39.55 -2.94 -1.13
CA LYS A 319 -40.10 -4.26 -0.82
C LYS A 319 -41.01 -4.83 -1.92
N GLU A 320 -41.69 -3.96 -2.67
CA GLU A 320 -42.61 -4.35 -3.73
C GLU A 320 -41.90 -4.79 -5.03
N ASN A 321 -40.69 -4.29 -5.30
CA ASN A 321 -39.96 -4.56 -6.54
C ASN A 321 -38.70 -5.42 -6.37
N ALA A 322 -38.17 -5.58 -5.15
CA ALA A 322 -36.90 -6.24 -4.88
C ALA A 322 -36.82 -7.68 -5.43
N ALA A 323 -37.89 -8.48 -5.28
CA ALA A 323 -37.94 -9.84 -5.82
C ALA A 323 -37.84 -9.88 -7.36
N ASN A 324 -38.61 -9.03 -8.04
CA ASN A 324 -38.57 -8.92 -9.50
C ASN A 324 -37.22 -8.38 -9.98
N PHE A 325 -36.59 -7.51 -9.19
CA PHE A 325 -35.29 -6.95 -9.51
C PHE A 325 -34.16 -7.97 -9.33
N ALA A 326 -34.18 -8.78 -8.27
CA ALA A 326 -33.26 -9.90 -8.09
C ALA A 326 -33.35 -10.91 -9.26
N GLU A 327 -34.58 -11.25 -9.69
CA GLU A 327 -34.78 -12.10 -10.88
C GLU A 327 -34.28 -11.44 -12.18
N TYR A 328 -34.53 -10.14 -12.36
CA TYR A 328 -34.05 -9.40 -13.54
C TYR A 328 -32.53 -9.40 -13.65
N LEU A 329 -31.83 -9.13 -12.54
CA LEU A 329 -30.38 -9.15 -12.48
C LEU A 329 -29.83 -10.56 -12.64
N GLY A 330 -30.43 -11.55 -11.97
CA GLY A 330 -30.04 -12.94 -12.08
C GLY A 330 -30.04 -13.44 -13.53
N LYS A 331 -31.08 -13.09 -14.30
CA LYS A 331 -31.17 -13.44 -15.73
C LYS A 331 -30.09 -12.81 -16.63
N LYS A 332 -29.43 -11.75 -16.17
CA LYS A 332 -28.36 -11.05 -16.92
C LYS A 332 -26.96 -11.38 -16.43
N LEU A 333 -26.81 -11.82 -15.17
CA LEU A 333 -25.52 -11.98 -14.52
C LEU A 333 -25.16 -13.43 -14.23
N ILE A 334 -26.14 -14.30 -13.93
CA ILE A 334 -25.85 -15.70 -13.60
C ILE A 334 -25.28 -16.41 -14.83
N GLY A 335 -24.18 -17.12 -14.62
CA GLY A 335 -23.45 -17.80 -15.70
C GLY A 335 -22.39 -16.94 -16.38
N LEU A 336 -22.22 -15.67 -15.98
CA LEU A 336 -21.08 -14.87 -16.42
C LEU A 336 -19.79 -15.43 -15.82
N ILE A 337 -18.84 -15.76 -16.69
CA ILE A 337 -17.54 -16.34 -16.34
C ILE A 337 -16.44 -15.37 -16.74
N PHE A 338 -15.56 -15.03 -15.81
CA PHE A 338 -14.36 -14.24 -16.07
C PHE A 338 -13.28 -14.57 -15.03
N ARG A 339 -12.03 -14.27 -15.38
CA ARG A 339 -10.87 -14.53 -14.54
C ARG A 339 -10.41 -13.22 -13.89
N PRO A 340 -10.43 -13.11 -12.56
CA PRO A 340 -9.83 -11.96 -11.90
C PRO A 340 -8.32 -11.93 -12.16
N LEU A 341 -7.80 -10.78 -12.56
CA LEU A 341 -6.39 -10.60 -12.90
C LEU A 341 -5.99 -9.13 -12.87
N ASP A 342 -4.68 -8.92 -12.81
CA ASP A 342 -3.99 -7.66 -13.03
C ASP A 342 -2.84 -7.91 -14.02
N ALA A 343 -2.81 -7.14 -15.11
CA ALA A 343 -1.84 -7.31 -16.19
C ALA A 343 -1.18 -5.99 -16.56
N SER A 344 0.14 -6.01 -16.77
CA SER A 344 0.89 -4.93 -17.43
C SER A 344 1.24 -5.37 -18.85
N ALA A 345 0.92 -4.56 -19.84
CA ALA A 345 1.12 -4.86 -21.25
C ALA A 345 1.66 -3.64 -22.01
N LEU A 346 2.15 -3.88 -23.23
CA LEU A 346 2.50 -2.79 -24.14
C LEU A 346 1.32 -1.82 -24.32
N PRO A 347 1.56 -0.50 -24.38
CA PRO A 347 0.48 0.46 -24.50
C PRO A 347 -0.34 0.26 -25.78
N ASP A 348 -1.66 0.09 -25.62
CA ASP A 348 -2.61 0.05 -26.73
C ASP A 348 -3.71 1.10 -26.49
N PRO A 349 -3.68 2.22 -27.22
CA PRO A 349 -4.61 3.32 -26.97
C PRO A 349 -6.05 3.02 -27.45
N THR A 350 -6.30 1.86 -28.08
CA THR A 350 -7.62 1.44 -28.55
C THR A 350 -8.44 0.68 -27.49
N VAL A 351 -7.78 0.25 -26.41
CA VAL A 351 -8.39 -0.39 -25.24
C VAL A 351 -8.98 0.69 -24.34
N GLU A 352 -10.20 0.44 -23.84
CA GLU A 352 -10.86 1.30 -22.85
C GLU A 352 -11.47 0.46 -21.72
N ALA A 353 -11.62 1.05 -20.54
CA ALA A 353 -12.44 0.46 -19.48
C ALA A 353 -13.89 0.25 -19.99
N GLY A 354 -14.44 -0.95 -19.71
CA GLY A 354 -15.72 -1.43 -20.26
C GLY A 354 -15.58 -2.35 -21.47
N ASP A 355 -14.38 -2.50 -22.03
CA ASP A 355 -14.11 -3.50 -23.06
C ASP A 355 -13.94 -4.91 -22.47
N ILE A 356 -13.86 -5.89 -23.36
CA ILE A 356 -13.61 -7.30 -23.02
C ILE A 356 -12.33 -7.74 -23.71
N ALA A 357 -11.55 -8.57 -23.02
CA ALA A 357 -10.26 -9.02 -23.51
C ALA A 357 -10.02 -10.50 -23.22
N TYR A 358 -9.25 -11.15 -24.09
CA TYR A 358 -8.53 -12.37 -23.76
C TYR A 358 -7.09 -12.00 -23.44
N ILE A 359 -6.62 -12.38 -22.25
CA ILE A 359 -5.24 -12.14 -21.82
C ILE A 359 -4.50 -13.47 -21.86
N SER A 360 -3.41 -13.56 -22.62
CA SER A 360 -2.70 -14.83 -22.86
C SER A 360 -1.28 -14.83 -22.32
N ASP A 361 -0.98 -15.83 -21.49
CA ASP A 361 0.35 -16.16 -21.00
C ASP A 361 0.96 -17.25 -21.90
N GLY A 362 1.64 -16.82 -22.95
CA GLY A 362 2.24 -17.71 -23.94
C GLY A 362 1.22 -18.52 -24.75
N PRO A 363 1.66 -19.61 -25.43
CA PRO A 363 0.86 -20.30 -26.44
C PRO A 363 -0.24 -21.23 -25.90
N SER A 364 -0.38 -21.41 -24.58
CA SER A 364 -1.24 -22.45 -24.01
C SER A 364 -2.23 -22.00 -22.95
N LYS A 365 -2.20 -20.73 -22.50
CA LYS A 365 -3.10 -20.21 -21.48
C LYS A 365 -3.68 -18.87 -21.92
N SER A 366 -5.00 -18.81 -22.02
CA SER A 366 -5.75 -17.58 -22.30
C SER A 366 -6.89 -17.45 -21.29
N TYR A 367 -7.05 -16.26 -20.75
CA TYR A 367 -8.02 -15.94 -19.70
C TYR A 367 -9.03 -14.92 -20.23
N SER A 368 -10.32 -15.18 -20.01
CA SER A 368 -11.40 -14.24 -20.31
C SER A 368 -11.44 -13.14 -19.24
N ALA A 369 -11.27 -11.89 -19.63
CA ALA A 369 -11.22 -10.75 -18.73
C ALA A 369 -12.22 -9.66 -19.14
N LEU A 370 -12.87 -9.08 -18.14
CA LEU A 370 -13.63 -7.83 -18.27
C LEU A 370 -12.66 -6.70 -17.92
N VAL A 371 -12.42 -5.75 -18.82
CA VAL A 371 -11.53 -4.62 -18.55
C VAL A 371 -12.26 -3.65 -17.61
N THR A 372 -12.10 -3.85 -16.30
CA THR A 372 -12.82 -3.09 -15.27
C THR A 372 -12.18 -1.73 -15.02
N ASN A 373 -10.86 -1.72 -14.85
CA ASN A 373 -10.06 -0.51 -14.77
C ASN A 373 -8.86 -0.60 -15.73
N LEU A 374 -8.43 0.56 -16.18
CA LEU A 374 -7.36 0.72 -17.16
C LEU A 374 -6.52 1.95 -16.77
N SER A 375 -5.21 1.79 -16.72
CA SER A 375 -4.26 2.90 -16.67
C SER A 375 -3.43 2.88 -17.94
N PHE A 376 -3.55 3.91 -18.77
CA PHE A 376 -2.84 4.05 -20.02
C PHE A 376 -1.74 5.11 -19.89
N ASP A 377 -0.50 4.68 -20.09
CA ASP A 377 0.69 5.53 -20.26
C ASP A 377 1.37 5.15 -21.58
N PRO A 378 1.52 6.07 -22.54
CA PRO A 378 2.12 5.80 -23.84
C PRO A 378 3.65 5.62 -23.81
N ASP A 379 4.34 6.13 -22.77
CA ASP A 379 5.80 6.09 -22.65
C ASP A 379 6.28 4.95 -21.73
N ASP A 380 5.39 4.40 -20.90
CA ASP A 380 5.65 3.23 -20.05
C ASP A 380 4.77 2.04 -20.46
N ASN A 381 3.86 1.60 -19.59
CA ASN A 381 3.01 0.44 -19.80
C ASN A 381 1.52 0.77 -19.62
N MET A 382 0.69 -0.05 -20.26
CA MET A 382 -0.75 -0.08 -20.00
C MET A 382 -1.06 -1.13 -18.93
N SER A 383 -1.67 -0.71 -17.83
CA SER A 383 -2.14 -1.60 -16.77
C SER A 383 -3.62 -1.89 -16.91
N ILE A 384 -4.00 -3.16 -16.92
CA ILE A 384 -5.36 -3.66 -17.08
C ILE A 384 -5.73 -4.48 -15.87
N SER A 385 -6.88 -4.18 -15.26
CA SER A 385 -7.45 -5.01 -14.22
C SER A 385 -8.78 -5.63 -14.65
N CYS A 386 -9.04 -6.81 -14.11
CA CYS A 386 -10.34 -7.46 -14.10
C CYS A 386 -10.70 -7.74 -12.64
N ASP A 387 -11.28 -6.75 -11.98
CA ASP A 387 -11.51 -6.71 -10.55
C ASP A 387 -12.68 -7.60 -10.12
N ALA A 388 -12.44 -8.47 -9.12
CA ALA A 388 -13.48 -9.18 -8.39
C ALA A 388 -12.97 -9.74 -7.05
N GLU A 389 -13.89 -9.96 -6.12
CA GLU A 389 -13.56 -10.66 -4.88
C GLU A 389 -13.23 -12.13 -5.15
N SER A 390 -12.40 -12.75 -4.30
CA SER A 390 -12.16 -14.19 -4.42
C SER A 390 -13.38 -14.99 -3.94
N PRO A 391 -13.70 -16.14 -4.56
CA PRO A 391 -14.87 -16.96 -4.18
C PRO A 391 -14.93 -17.32 -2.68
N LYS A 392 -13.77 -17.52 -2.04
CA LYS A 392 -13.66 -17.79 -0.60
C LYS A 392 -13.95 -16.59 0.30
N LYS A 393 -13.70 -15.36 -0.18
CA LYS A 393 -14.06 -14.13 0.54
C LYS A 393 -15.57 -13.90 0.49
N THR A 394 -16.23 -14.22 -0.62
CA THR A 394 -17.69 -14.06 -0.78
C THR A 394 -18.50 -14.92 0.21
N GLU A 395 -17.98 -16.10 0.59
CA GLU A 395 -18.53 -17.00 1.61
C GLU A 395 -18.31 -16.50 3.07
N SER A 396 -17.32 -15.62 3.30
CA SER A 396 -16.97 -15.12 4.65
C SER A 396 -16.81 -13.60 4.69
N GLN A 397 -17.82 -12.89 5.23
CA GLN A 397 -17.86 -11.42 5.41
C GLN A 397 -17.98 -10.65 4.09
N ARG A 398 -18.27 -9.34 4.03
CA ARG A 398 -19.03 -8.30 4.75
C ARG A 398 -19.15 -7.21 3.65
N PRO A 399 -20.24 -6.43 3.58
CA PRO A 399 -20.44 -5.41 2.54
C PRO A 399 -19.27 -4.42 2.47
N THR A 400 -19.00 -3.91 1.29
CA THR A 400 -17.67 -3.52 0.83
C THR A 400 -17.33 -2.04 1.06
N GLU A 401 -16.06 -1.67 0.87
CA GLU A 401 -15.49 -0.41 1.37
C GLU A 401 -16.07 0.86 0.75
N LEU A 402 -16.69 0.85 -0.44
CA LEU A 402 -17.42 2.02 -0.94
C LEU A 402 -18.83 2.14 -0.33
N GLU A 403 -19.53 1.00 -0.14
CA GLU A 403 -20.78 0.94 0.62
C GLU A 403 -20.54 1.36 2.08
N GLN A 404 -19.37 1.06 2.64
CA GLN A 404 -18.98 1.53 3.96
C GLN A 404 -18.43 2.94 3.95
N THR A 405 -17.71 3.46 2.94
CA THR A 405 -17.08 4.79 3.02
C THR A 405 -18.06 5.91 2.71
N LEU A 406 -18.97 5.72 1.75
CA LEU A 406 -20.02 6.68 1.44
C LEU A 406 -21.20 6.59 2.42
N ALA A 407 -21.53 5.39 2.91
CA ALA A 407 -22.44 5.26 4.04
C ALA A 407 -21.76 5.62 5.38
N LYS A 408 -20.44 5.53 5.57
CA LYS A 408 -19.71 6.01 6.78
C LYS A 408 -19.47 7.50 6.75
N ILE A 409 -19.23 8.18 5.64
CA ILE A 409 -19.18 9.66 5.63
C ILE A 409 -20.58 10.23 5.93
N ARG A 410 -21.62 9.57 5.40
CA ARG A 410 -23.02 9.85 5.74
C ARG A 410 -23.37 9.46 7.18
N LYS A 411 -22.99 8.27 7.65
CA LYS A 411 -23.13 7.83 9.05
C LYS A 411 -22.23 8.57 10.02
N GLU A 412 -21.10 9.14 9.65
CA GLU A 412 -20.21 9.84 10.59
C GLU A 412 -20.81 11.20 10.91
N THR A 413 -21.46 11.81 9.92
CA THR A 413 -22.31 12.98 10.10
C THR A 413 -23.64 12.60 10.78
N GLU A 414 -24.30 11.51 10.35
CA GLU A 414 -25.61 11.01 10.84
C GLU A 414 -25.55 10.21 12.17
N ASN A 415 -24.39 9.73 12.63
CA ASN A 415 -24.21 9.02 13.91
C ASN A 415 -23.56 9.88 14.99
N THR A 416 -22.75 10.90 14.64
CA THR A 416 -22.58 12.03 15.58
C THR A 416 -23.94 12.67 15.85
N LEU A 417 -24.81 12.69 14.84
CA LEU A 417 -26.26 12.86 14.96
C LEU A 417 -26.87 11.74 15.81
N SER A 418 -26.83 10.42 15.58
CA SER A 418 -27.46 9.35 16.43
C SER A 418 -27.37 9.51 17.97
N ALA A 419 -26.21 9.81 18.56
CA ALA A 419 -26.11 10.06 20.01
C ALA A 419 -26.63 11.46 20.39
N TYR A 420 -26.34 12.46 19.56
CA TYR A 420 -26.93 13.79 19.64
C TYR A 420 -28.45 13.76 19.42
N ASP A 421 -28.96 12.84 18.62
CA ASP A 421 -30.33 12.56 18.17
C ASP A 421 -31.02 11.75 19.24
N LEU A 422 -30.34 10.87 19.97
CA LEU A 422 -30.89 10.27 21.18
C LEU A 422 -31.10 11.35 22.24
N VAL A 423 -30.14 12.28 22.42
CA VAL A 423 -30.30 13.44 23.31
C VAL A 423 -31.37 14.42 22.76
N VAL A 424 -31.42 14.67 21.45
CA VAL A 424 -32.39 15.55 20.79
C VAL A 424 -33.78 14.92 20.76
N GLN A 425 -33.91 13.60 20.64
CA GLN A 425 -35.16 12.84 20.77
C GLN A 425 -35.64 12.89 22.22
N GLN A 426 -34.76 12.68 23.20
CA GLN A 426 -35.09 12.88 24.61
C GLN A 426 -35.53 14.32 24.88
N MET A 427 -34.84 15.31 24.33
CA MET A 427 -35.21 16.73 24.42
C MET A 427 -36.54 17.02 23.71
N SER A 428 -36.79 16.43 22.55
CA SER A 428 -38.01 16.60 21.77
C SER A 428 -39.20 15.94 22.46
N GLN A 429 -39.00 14.78 23.10
CA GLN A 429 -40.01 14.12 23.92
C GLN A 429 -40.31 14.93 25.20
N LEU A 430 -39.29 15.53 25.82
CA LEU A 430 -39.47 16.49 26.91
C LEU A 430 -40.28 17.70 26.43
N ALA A 431 -39.94 18.28 25.28
CA ALA A 431 -40.64 19.42 24.69
C ALA A 431 -42.11 19.11 24.37
N ALA A 432 -42.39 17.96 23.75
CA ALA A 432 -43.73 17.52 23.38
C ALA A 432 -44.65 17.30 24.60
N ASN A 433 -44.08 16.89 25.74
CA ASN A 433 -44.81 16.67 27.00
C ASN A 433 -44.71 17.86 27.97
N THR A 434 -44.20 19.01 27.52
CA THR A 434 -43.97 20.17 28.39
C THR A 434 -45.29 20.82 28.79
N LEU A 435 -45.52 20.89 30.11
CA LEU A 435 -46.58 21.71 30.71
C LEU A 435 -46.10 23.15 30.91
N GLY A 436 -47.03 24.10 30.86
CA GLY A 436 -46.71 25.52 31.09
C GLY A 436 -46.18 25.80 32.50
N PHE A 437 -45.28 26.78 32.61
CA PHE A 437 -44.79 27.27 33.90
C PHE A 437 -45.75 28.27 34.53
N HIS A 438 -45.78 28.29 35.86
CA HIS A 438 -46.23 29.47 36.61
C HIS A 438 -45.09 30.49 36.66
N GLU A 439 -45.43 31.76 36.51
CA GLU A 439 -44.46 32.85 36.53
C GLU A 439 -44.60 33.68 37.80
N THR A 440 -43.47 34.07 38.40
CA THR A 440 -43.41 35.03 39.50
C THR A 440 -42.37 36.08 39.17
N LYS A 441 -42.81 37.34 39.10
CA LYS A 441 -41.94 38.50 38.88
C LYS A 441 -41.75 39.24 40.19
N ILE A 442 -40.51 39.49 40.55
CA ILE A 442 -40.15 40.36 41.67
C ILE A 442 -39.62 41.65 41.06
N ILE A 443 -40.38 42.73 41.21
CA ILE A 443 -39.94 44.09 40.83
C ILE A 443 -39.14 44.63 42.01
N GLN A 444 -37.90 45.02 41.75
CA GLN A 444 -37.00 45.60 42.74
C GLN A 444 -37.21 47.12 42.85
N ASP A 445 -36.64 47.74 43.89
CA ASP A 445 -36.81 49.17 44.15
C ASP A 445 -36.29 50.08 43.01
N ASP A 446 -35.36 49.56 42.20
CA ASP A 446 -34.79 50.22 41.02
C ASP A 446 -35.59 49.98 39.73
N GLY A 447 -36.73 49.28 39.80
CA GLY A 447 -37.55 48.92 38.65
C GLY A 447 -37.05 47.72 37.85
N SER A 448 -35.90 47.13 38.21
CA SER A 448 -35.41 45.89 37.61
C SER A 448 -36.31 44.71 38.01
N VAL A 449 -36.33 43.67 37.17
CA VAL A 449 -37.24 42.53 37.35
C VAL A 449 -36.47 41.24 37.42
N LEU A 450 -36.68 40.49 38.50
CA LEU A 450 -36.25 39.12 38.63
C LEU A 450 -37.41 38.18 38.26
N VAL A 451 -37.15 37.23 37.37
CA VAL A 451 -38.20 36.35 36.84
C VAL A 451 -37.94 34.91 37.26
N TYR A 452 -38.96 34.28 37.84
CA TYR A 452 -38.97 32.87 38.17
C TYR A 452 -40.05 32.15 37.35
N ARG A 453 -39.67 31.06 36.67
CA ARG A 453 -40.59 30.10 36.05
C ARG A 453 -40.56 28.80 36.83
N HIS A 454 -41.70 28.32 37.30
CA HIS A 454 -41.74 27.23 38.27
C HIS A 454 -42.98 26.32 38.14
N ASN A 455 -42.89 25.09 38.66
CA ASN A 455 -43.81 23.99 38.33
C ASN A 455 -45.06 23.84 39.22
N LYS A 456 -45.28 24.74 40.20
CA LYS A 456 -46.47 24.76 41.08
C LYS A 456 -47.05 26.18 41.14
N PRO A 457 -48.31 26.38 41.57
CA PRO A 457 -48.90 27.73 41.65
C PRO A 457 -48.13 28.71 42.55
N LYS A 458 -47.46 28.20 43.60
CA LYS A 458 -46.65 29.01 44.52
C LYS A 458 -45.18 28.67 44.40
N LEU A 459 -44.34 29.68 44.24
CA LEU A 459 -42.88 29.54 44.13
C LEU A 459 -42.27 28.80 45.34
N SER A 460 -42.76 29.05 46.56
CA SER A 460 -42.25 28.39 47.78
C SER A 460 -42.51 26.88 47.85
N GLU A 461 -43.49 26.39 47.09
CA GLU A 461 -43.88 24.98 47.03
C GLU A 461 -43.31 24.28 45.76
N SER A 462 -42.69 25.04 44.85
CA SER A 462 -42.09 24.55 43.62
C SER A 462 -40.75 23.87 43.87
N LYS A 463 -40.43 22.87 43.04
CA LYS A 463 -39.15 22.14 43.07
C LYS A 463 -38.32 22.35 41.81
N ILE A 464 -38.98 22.44 40.66
CA ILE A 464 -38.33 22.79 39.39
C ILE A 464 -38.50 24.28 39.21
N VAL A 465 -37.38 25.00 39.20
CA VAL A 465 -37.35 26.47 39.09
C VAL A 465 -36.29 26.88 38.10
N TYR A 466 -36.67 27.79 37.20
CA TYR A 466 -35.79 28.54 36.33
C TYR A 466 -35.80 29.99 36.78
N LYS A 467 -34.62 30.54 37.06
CA LYS A 467 -34.42 31.93 37.48
C LYS A 467 -33.63 32.66 36.40
N SER A 468 -34.07 33.86 36.04
CA SER A 468 -33.36 34.75 35.14
C SER A 468 -33.25 36.15 35.73
N GLY A 469 -32.06 36.74 35.65
CA GLY A 469 -31.77 38.12 36.01
C GLY A 469 -30.52 38.63 35.28
N ILE A 470 -30.02 39.80 35.66
CA ILE A 470 -28.84 40.41 35.03
C ILE A 470 -27.57 39.54 35.17
N ASP A 471 -27.48 38.76 36.25
CA ASP A 471 -26.33 37.90 36.54
C ASP A 471 -26.34 36.57 35.76
N GLY A 472 -27.45 36.24 35.08
CA GLY A 472 -27.53 35.03 34.26
C GLY A 472 -28.85 34.26 34.36
N PHE A 473 -28.80 33.01 33.89
CA PHE A 473 -29.91 32.07 33.86
C PHE A 473 -29.54 30.79 34.61
N PHE A 474 -30.40 30.38 35.54
CA PHE A 474 -30.13 29.27 36.45
C PHE A 474 -31.30 28.30 36.52
N VAL A 475 -31.01 27.00 36.60
CA VAL A 475 -32.01 25.95 36.74
C VAL A 475 -31.70 25.01 37.91
N THR A 476 -32.76 24.60 38.61
CA THR A 476 -32.69 23.56 39.63
C THR A 476 -33.93 22.67 39.60
N ARG A 477 -33.77 21.41 40.02
CA ARG A 477 -34.88 20.47 40.26
C ARG A 477 -35.18 20.27 41.76
N ASN A 478 -34.47 20.98 42.64
CA ASN A 478 -34.65 20.89 44.09
C ASN A 478 -34.65 22.27 44.77
N TYR A 479 -35.54 23.16 44.32
CA TYR A 479 -35.74 24.44 44.99
C TYR A 479 -36.22 24.24 46.43
N THR A 480 -35.67 25.01 47.37
CA THR A 480 -35.93 24.89 48.81
C THR A 480 -36.94 25.93 49.32
N GLY A 481 -37.52 26.72 48.41
CA GLY A 481 -38.40 27.84 48.74
C GLY A 481 -37.68 29.18 48.88
N LYS A 482 -36.33 29.17 48.94
CA LYS A 482 -35.49 30.38 49.01
C LYS A 482 -34.19 30.19 48.21
N ASP A 483 -33.76 31.25 47.53
CA ASP A 483 -32.52 31.25 46.75
C ASP A 483 -31.28 30.95 47.60
N SER A 484 -31.20 31.52 48.81
CA SER A 484 -30.02 31.38 49.68
C SER A 484 -29.76 29.97 50.20
N THR A 485 -30.74 29.07 50.11
CA THR A 485 -30.61 27.67 50.49
C THR A 485 -30.75 26.71 49.31
N THR A 486 -30.89 27.24 48.09
CA THR A 486 -31.01 26.45 46.87
C THR A 486 -29.66 26.33 46.19
N VAL A 487 -29.28 25.09 45.84
CA VAL A 487 -28.15 24.84 44.93
C VAL A 487 -28.67 24.84 43.49
N TRP A 488 -28.17 25.77 42.70
CA TRP A 488 -28.43 25.85 41.26
C TRP A 488 -27.46 24.92 40.54
N LYS A 489 -28.01 23.93 39.83
CA LYS A 489 -27.22 22.78 39.33
C LYS A 489 -26.72 22.97 37.90
N ALA A 490 -27.36 23.85 37.13
CA ALA A 490 -26.90 24.24 35.82
C ALA A 490 -27.32 25.69 35.50
N GLY A 491 -26.63 26.31 34.56
CA GLY A 491 -26.88 27.67 34.15
C GLY A 491 -25.70 28.32 33.44
N PHE A 492 -25.90 29.55 33.02
CA PHE A 492 -24.84 30.41 32.47
C PHE A 492 -24.91 31.78 33.12
N ASP A 493 -23.74 32.35 33.42
CA ASP A 493 -23.62 33.67 34.04
C ASP A 493 -23.29 34.76 33.01
N SER A 494 -23.35 36.03 33.44
CA SER A 494 -23.03 37.19 32.61
C SER A 494 -21.56 37.32 32.21
N ASN A 495 -20.68 36.50 32.78
CA ASN A 495 -19.26 36.44 32.41
C ASN A 495 -18.99 35.39 31.32
N GLY A 496 -20.02 34.67 30.86
CA GLY A 496 -19.89 33.62 29.86
C GLY A 496 -19.50 32.26 30.45
N ASN A 497 -19.49 32.09 31.78
CA ASN A 497 -19.27 30.79 32.39
C ASN A 497 -20.54 29.96 32.31
N ALA A 498 -20.40 28.67 31.97
CA ALA A 498 -21.48 27.72 31.96
C ALA A 498 -21.19 26.55 32.90
N ALA A 499 -22.18 26.18 33.71
CA ALA A 499 -22.18 24.95 34.48
C ALA A 499 -23.23 24.01 33.87
N LEU A 500 -22.78 22.89 33.31
CA LEU A 500 -23.62 21.93 32.59
C LEU A 500 -23.33 20.51 33.10
N ASN A 501 -24.35 19.65 33.06
CA ASN A 501 -24.18 18.24 33.45
C ASN A 501 -23.69 17.36 32.28
N ILE A 502 -24.14 17.68 31.07
CA ILE A 502 -23.77 17.02 29.82
C ILE A 502 -23.68 18.12 28.75
N LEU A 503 -22.63 18.09 27.94
CA LEU A 503 -22.47 18.94 26.77
C LEU A 503 -22.41 18.04 25.54
N SER A 504 -23.49 18.01 24.76
CA SER A 504 -23.59 17.27 23.50
C SER A 504 -23.58 18.27 22.36
N VAL A 505 -22.48 18.32 21.60
CA VAL A 505 -22.23 19.30 20.54
C VAL A 505 -21.43 18.66 19.42
N ILE A 506 -21.53 19.22 18.21
CA ILE A 506 -20.84 18.70 17.02
C ILE A 506 -19.33 19.03 17.06
N GLY A 507 -18.95 20.17 17.62
CA GLY A 507 -17.55 20.57 17.76
C GLY A 507 -17.34 21.64 18.84
N ILE A 508 -16.11 21.72 19.37
CA ILE A 508 -15.70 22.72 20.36
C ILE A 508 -14.33 23.25 19.96
N TYR A 509 -14.17 24.57 19.98
CA TYR A 509 -12.89 25.26 19.79
C TYR A 509 -12.43 25.83 21.14
N TRP A 510 -11.23 25.48 21.60
CA TRP A 510 -10.69 25.89 22.90
C TRP A 510 -9.16 26.08 22.86
N ASP A 511 -8.63 26.82 23.83
CA ASP A 511 -7.19 26.90 24.09
C ASP A 511 -6.73 25.80 25.07
N TRP A 512 -7.56 25.45 26.05
CA TRP A 512 -7.25 24.45 27.08
C TRP A 512 -8.49 23.71 27.59
N GLY A 513 -8.30 22.49 28.09
CA GLY A 513 -9.32 21.69 28.76
C GLY A 513 -8.72 20.79 29.84
N TYR A 514 -9.39 20.69 31.00
CA TYR A 514 -9.03 19.76 32.06
C TYR A 514 -10.12 18.69 32.21
N GLY A 515 -9.72 17.42 32.22
CA GLY A 515 -10.63 16.28 32.30
C GLY A 515 -9.97 15.06 32.91
N GLY A 516 -10.75 14.00 33.07
CA GLY A 516 -10.26 12.68 33.49
C GLY A 516 -9.90 11.82 32.26
N THR A 517 -10.90 11.12 31.73
CA THR A 517 -10.74 10.18 30.60
C THR A 517 -11.13 10.83 29.28
N LEU A 518 -10.27 10.73 28.26
CA LEU A 518 -10.59 11.01 26.86
C LEU A 518 -10.76 9.67 26.14
N THR A 519 -11.96 9.39 25.66
CA THR A 519 -12.26 8.20 24.84
C THR A 519 -12.58 8.65 23.42
N LEU A 520 -11.75 8.22 22.47
CA LEU A 520 -11.94 8.38 21.04
C LEU A 520 -12.17 6.97 20.47
N GLY A 521 -13.16 6.75 19.61
CA GLY A 521 -13.41 5.39 19.15
C GLY A 521 -14.53 4.66 19.93
N GLY A 522 -14.73 3.38 19.61
CA GLY A 522 -15.72 2.48 20.24
C GLY A 522 -17.04 2.40 19.45
N GLU A 523 -17.86 1.34 19.61
CA GLU A 523 -19.05 1.11 18.74
C GLU A 523 -20.07 2.24 18.88
N ASP A 524 -20.54 2.78 17.75
CA ASP A 524 -21.22 4.09 17.58
C ASP A 524 -20.35 5.36 17.74
N ASN A 525 -19.02 5.21 17.66
CA ASN A 525 -18.03 6.23 17.29
C ASN A 525 -16.66 5.58 16.95
N LYS A 526 -16.57 4.56 16.07
CA LYS A 526 -15.35 3.69 15.97
C LYS A 526 -14.20 4.27 15.14
N ASN A 527 -12.98 3.86 15.52
CA ASN A 527 -11.66 4.26 14.98
C ASN A 527 -11.31 5.74 15.21
N GLY A 528 -11.73 6.30 16.35
CA GLY A 528 -11.46 7.68 16.72
C GLY A 528 -9.98 8.05 16.61
N VAL A 529 -9.75 9.27 16.12
CA VAL A 529 -8.41 9.75 15.77
C VAL A 529 -8.04 10.95 16.64
N LEU A 530 -6.86 10.91 17.26
CA LEU A 530 -6.21 12.11 17.79
C LEU A 530 -5.25 12.64 16.72
N ARG A 531 -5.44 13.88 16.26
CA ARG A 531 -4.53 14.57 15.32
C ARG A 531 -3.83 15.73 16.02
N ILE A 532 -2.52 15.81 15.87
CA ILE A 532 -1.67 16.87 16.42
C ILE A 532 -1.02 17.59 15.25
N LEU A 533 -1.26 18.89 15.15
CA LEU A 533 -0.72 19.74 14.07
C LEU A 533 0.36 20.66 14.62
N ASN A 534 1.34 21.00 13.78
CA ASN A 534 2.30 22.07 14.09
C ASN A 534 1.72 23.46 13.74
N ALA A 535 2.49 24.52 14.00
CA ALA A 535 2.08 25.90 13.75
C ALA A 535 1.74 26.22 12.27
N ASN A 536 2.22 25.39 11.33
CA ASN A 536 1.96 25.55 9.90
C ASN A 536 0.78 24.69 9.41
N GLY A 537 0.10 23.97 10.31
CA GLY A 537 -1.04 23.11 9.99
C GLY A 537 -0.68 21.71 9.50
N ALA A 538 0.62 21.36 9.43
CA ALA A 538 1.03 20.00 9.07
C ALA A 538 0.86 19.03 10.25
N GLN A 539 0.43 17.80 9.96
CA GLN A 539 0.25 16.77 10.98
C GLN A 539 1.61 16.23 11.45
N ILE A 540 1.84 16.29 12.76
CA ILE A 540 3.06 15.80 13.43
C ILE A 540 2.78 14.64 14.38
N GLY A 541 1.52 14.31 14.61
CA GLY A 541 1.12 13.16 15.42
C GLY A 541 -0.28 12.68 15.07
N LYS A 542 -0.47 11.37 15.01
CA LYS A 542 -1.76 10.72 14.74
C LYS A 542 -1.88 9.43 15.52
N TRP A 543 -2.90 9.29 16.36
CA TRP A 543 -3.22 8.03 17.04
C TRP A 543 -4.60 7.55 16.60
N ASP A 544 -4.69 6.31 16.11
CA ASP A 544 -5.93 5.69 15.64
C ASP A 544 -5.96 4.17 15.93
N ASN A 545 -6.80 3.41 15.20
CA ASN A 545 -6.93 1.96 15.36
C ASN A 545 -5.77 1.15 14.76
N THR A 546 -4.90 1.76 13.95
CA THR A 546 -3.73 1.11 13.33
C THR A 546 -2.46 1.31 14.15
N GLY A 547 -2.40 2.38 14.95
CA GLY A 547 -1.27 2.65 15.82
C GLY A 547 -1.07 4.13 16.11
N ALA A 548 0.19 4.50 16.32
CA ALA A 548 0.60 5.87 16.62
C ALA A 548 1.71 6.30 15.66
N ASP A 549 1.39 7.26 14.79
CA ASP A 549 2.37 7.96 13.96
C ASP A 549 2.85 9.19 14.74
N ILE A 550 4.16 9.32 14.92
CA ILE A 550 4.76 10.43 15.67
C ILE A 550 5.95 10.97 14.88
N THR A 551 5.85 12.23 14.45
CA THR A 551 6.97 12.97 13.88
C THR A 551 7.68 13.70 15.01
N GLY A 552 8.89 13.25 15.34
CA GLY A 552 9.72 13.84 16.40
C GLY A 552 10.32 12.77 17.32
N THR A 553 10.38 13.05 18.61
CA THR A 553 11.02 12.19 19.62
C THR A 553 10.00 11.58 20.57
N VAL A 554 10.06 10.25 20.76
CA VAL A 554 9.36 9.56 21.85
C VAL A 554 10.38 9.21 22.93
N LYS A 555 10.19 9.73 24.15
CA LYS A 555 11.08 9.51 25.30
C LYS A 555 10.34 8.81 26.42
N THR A 556 10.86 7.68 26.88
CA THR A 556 10.46 7.10 28.18
C THR A 556 11.21 7.85 29.28
N ILE A 557 10.58 8.16 30.40
CA ILE A 557 11.28 8.77 31.55
C ILE A 557 11.13 7.81 32.71
N THR A 558 12.23 7.19 33.11
CA THR A 558 12.26 6.33 34.31
C THR A 558 12.90 7.10 35.46
N SER A 559 12.46 6.83 36.69
CA SER A 559 13.05 7.40 37.90
C SER A 559 14.51 7.00 38.11
N ASN A 560 15.02 6.03 37.35
CA ASN A 560 16.31 5.41 37.52
C ASN A 560 17.34 5.86 36.46
N GLY A 561 16.98 6.85 35.62
CA GLY A 561 17.91 7.47 34.68
C GLY A 561 18.27 6.63 33.45
N VAL A 562 17.66 5.47 33.22
CA VAL A 562 17.85 4.71 31.97
C VAL A 562 16.55 4.74 31.18
N TYR A 563 16.63 5.11 29.90
CA TYR A 563 15.45 5.20 29.06
C TYR A 563 15.74 4.95 27.58
N ALA A 564 14.68 4.65 26.84
CA ALA A 564 14.70 4.55 25.38
C ALA A 564 14.15 5.83 24.73
N LYS A 565 14.81 6.25 23.66
CA LYS A 565 14.48 7.38 22.81
C LYS A 565 14.31 6.87 21.38
N ILE A 566 13.16 7.16 20.76
CA ILE A 566 12.91 6.87 19.34
C ILE A 566 12.95 8.20 18.60
N THR A 567 13.80 8.34 17.59
CA THR A 567 13.92 9.57 16.78
C THR A 567 14.27 9.21 15.35
N GLY A 568 13.41 9.59 14.41
CA GLY A 568 13.58 9.21 13.00
C GLY A 568 13.54 7.68 12.85
N GLN A 569 14.64 7.09 12.41
CA GLN A 569 14.78 5.64 12.20
C GLN A 569 15.48 4.91 13.36
N ASP A 570 15.96 5.66 14.36
CA ASP A 570 16.81 5.11 15.42
C ASP A 570 16.05 4.85 16.73
N ILE A 571 16.47 3.77 17.40
CA ILE A 571 16.12 3.47 18.79
C ILE A 571 17.41 3.55 19.62
N THR A 572 17.47 4.51 20.54
CA THR A 572 18.64 4.74 21.39
C THR A 572 18.31 4.46 22.85
N PHE A 573 19.10 3.60 23.49
CA PHE A 573 19.11 3.39 24.93
C PHE A 573 20.13 4.31 25.58
N ILE A 574 19.68 5.10 26.54
CA ILE A 574 20.45 6.18 27.15
C ILE A 574 20.47 6.00 28.67
N ASN A 575 21.63 6.26 29.26
CA ASN A 575 21.82 6.46 30.68
C ASN A 575 22.02 7.97 30.94
N GLY A 576 21.00 8.63 31.50
CA GLY A 576 21.00 10.03 31.87
C GLY A 576 19.70 10.40 32.57
N GLY A 577 19.77 11.16 33.66
CA GLY A 577 18.57 11.65 34.35
C GLY A 577 17.84 12.77 33.58
N ASP A 578 18.57 13.52 32.76
CA ASP A 578 18.13 14.75 32.07
C ASP A 578 18.78 14.84 30.66
N ASP A 579 18.21 15.66 29.76
CA ASP A 579 18.62 15.81 28.33
C ASP A 579 20.06 16.36 28.12
N ILE A 580 20.74 16.74 29.20
CA ILE A 580 22.05 17.41 29.18
C ILE A 580 23.23 16.48 29.51
N ASN A 581 22.99 15.32 30.12
CA ASN A 581 24.03 14.36 30.53
C ASN A 581 23.66 12.94 30.04
N GLU A 582 23.28 12.84 28.76
CA GLU A 582 22.92 11.59 28.12
C GLU A 582 24.19 10.79 27.75
N GLN A 583 24.39 9.63 28.35
CA GLN A 583 25.34 8.63 27.86
C GLN A 583 24.57 7.62 26.99
N VAL A 584 24.89 7.56 25.70
CA VAL A 584 24.37 6.49 24.82
C VAL A 584 24.97 5.17 25.29
N LEU A 585 24.12 4.19 25.57
CA LEU A 585 24.54 2.82 25.89
C LEU A 585 24.49 1.95 24.63
N MET A 586 23.43 2.08 23.85
CA MET A 586 23.19 1.30 22.65
C MET A 586 22.32 2.10 21.69
N GLN A 587 22.68 2.13 20.42
CA GLN A 587 21.87 2.68 19.34
C GLN A 587 21.60 1.55 18.33
N MET A 588 20.34 1.44 17.95
CA MET A 588 19.89 0.55 16.89
C MET A 588 19.36 1.42 15.78
N GLY A 589 19.93 1.28 14.59
CA GLY A 589 19.56 2.09 13.44
C GLY A 589 19.61 1.27 12.16
N ALA A 590 18.89 1.75 11.16
CA ALA A 590 18.99 1.24 9.80
C ALA A 590 19.20 2.42 8.85
N ALA A 591 20.14 2.27 7.92
CA ALA A 591 20.40 3.21 6.86
C ALA A 591 20.13 2.53 5.51
N ILE A 592 19.19 3.10 4.76
CA ILE A 592 18.90 2.70 3.39
C ILE A 592 19.65 3.66 2.47
N SER A 593 20.58 3.14 1.68
CA SER A 593 21.29 3.90 0.64
C SER A 593 21.13 3.22 -0.71
N THR A 594 21.42 3.93 -1.80
CA THR A 594 21.37 3.38 -3.16
C THR A 594 22.33 2.20 -3.37
N ASP A 595 23.39 2.14 -2.56
CA ASP A 595 24.51 1.22 -2.78
C ASP A 595 24.50 0.03 -1.80
N SER A 596 23.95 0.21 -0.60
CA SER A 596 23.75 -0.87 0.38
C SER A 596 22.76 -0.48 1.49
N ASN A 597 22.01 -1.46 1.97
CA ASN A 597 21.18 -1.33 3.16
C ASN A 597 21.94 -1.91 4.36
N VAL A 598 22.09 -1.13 5.41
CA VAL A 598 22.83 -1.52 6.62
C VAL A 598 21.92 -1.36 7.83
N ALA A 599 21.93 -2.34 8.73
CA ALA A 599 21.22 -2.30 10.00
C ALA A 599 22.19 -2.73 11.10
N ASP A 600 22.50 -1.80 12.00
CA ASP A 600 23.60 -1.94 12.95
C ASP A 600 23.12 -1.77 14.40
N ILE A 601 23.94 -2.31 15.30
CA ILE A 601 23.85 -2.11 16.74
C ILE A 601 25.16 -1.50 17.20
N ASP A 602 25.13 -0.20 17.49
CA ASP A 602 26.29 0.52 18.01
C ASP A 602 26.23 0.60 19.52
N LEU A 603 27.31 0.18 20.18
CA LEU A 603 27.45 0.26 21.63
C LEU A 603 28.24 1.51 22.00
N GLY A 604 27.74 2.25 22.99
CA GLY A 604 28.46 3.38 23.53
C GLY A 604 29.65 2.96 24.38
N GLU A 605 30.54 3.92 24.65
CA GLU A 605 31.76 3.67 25.43
C GLU A 605 31.48 2.96 26.77
N ASN A 606 32.36 2.01 27.11
CA ASN A 606 32.27 1.19 28.33
C ASN A 606 30.97 0.38 28.45
N THR A 607 30.36 -0.01 27.34
CA THR A 607 29.15 -0.84 27.30
C THR A 607 29.44 -2.22 26.72
N SER A 608 29.04 -3.28 27.43
CA SER A 608 29.10 -4.66 26.93
C SER A 608 27.72 -5.14 26.48
N PHE A 609 27.66 -5.86 25.36
CA PHE A 609 26.44 -6.51 24.89
C PHE A 609 26.48 -8.01 25.21
N GLY A 610 25.45 -8.50 25.90
CA GLY A 610 25.34 -9.90 26.32
C GLY A 610 24.01 -10.53 25.92
N ILE A 611 24.04 -11.76 25.41
CA ILE A 611 22.85 -12.59 25.17
C ILE A 611 22.85 -13.72 26.20
N GLY A 612 21.78 -13.80 26.98
CA GLY A 612 21.69 -14.70 28.11
C GLY A 612 20.27 -15.06 28.54
N GLY A 613 20.17 -15.95 29.51
CA GLY A 613 18.91 -16.40 30.12
C GLY A 613 19.12 -16.91 31.53
N ASN A 614 18.12 -16.77 32.40
CA ASN A 614 18.20 -17.17 33.82
C ASN A 614 19.39 -16.55 34.59
N GLY A 615 19.73 -15.30 34.28
CA GLY A 615 20.84 -14.59 34.93
C GLY A 615 22.23 -15.08 34.53
N ARG A 616 22.37 -15.79 33.40
CA ARG A 616 23.64 -16.21 32.82
C ARG A 616 23.75 -15.76 31.38
N GLU A 617 24.91 -15.20 31.02
CA GLU A 617 25.26 -14.85 29.66
C GLU A 617 25.85 -16.07 28.95
N MET A 618 25.49 -16.26 27.68
CA MET A 618 26.02 -17.33 26.82
C MET A 618 26.99 -16.77 25.76
N PHE A 619 26.73 -15.54 25.34
CA PHE A 619 27.49 -14.80 24.34
C PHE A 619 27.70 -13.39 24.85
N GLN A 620 28.94 -12.89 24.75
CA GLN A 620 29.29 -11.55 25.19
C GLN A 620 30.26 -10.90 24.21
N MET A 621 29.93 -9.66 23.82
CA MET A 621 30.77 -8.80 22.99
C MET A 621 31.27 -7.63 23.85
N HIS A 622 32.59 -7.42 23.82
CA HIS A 622 33.24 -6.29 24.47
C HIS A 622 33.90 -5.43 23.39
N PRO A 623 33.36 -4.23 23.10
CA PRO A 623 34.04 -3.28 22.24
C PRO A 623 35.15 -2.59 23.04
N TYR A 624 36.23 -3.30 23.31
CA TYR A 624 37.53 -2.69 23.63
C TYR A 624 38.45 -2.85 22.43
N ASP A 625 39.59 -2.16 22.45
CA ASP A 625 40.60 -2.05 21.37
C ASP A 625 41.13 -3.38 20.77
N ASP A 626 40.69 -4.55 21.28
CA ASP A 626 41.11 -5.88 20.83
C ASP A 626 40.04 -6.68 20.08
N TRP A 627 38.83 -6.12 19.88
CA TRP A 627 37.72 -6.68 19.10
C TRP A 627 37.32 -8.11 19.53
N THR A 628 37.47 -8.44 20.82
CA THR A 628 37.25 -9.79 21.31
C THR A 628 35.77 -10.15 21.44
N THR A 629 35.39 -11.28 20.83
CA THR A 629 34.11 -11.97 21.09
C THR A 629 34.31 -13.16 22.03
N LYS A 630 33.55 -13.22 23.14
CA LYS A 630 33.61 -14.33 24.11
C LYS A 630 32.37 -15.22 24.04
N ILE A 631 32.59 -16.51 23.80
CA ILE A 631 31.57 -17.55 24.02
C ILE A 631 31.74 -18.08 25.45
N LEU A 632 30.74 -17.84 26.30
CA LEU A 632 30.80 -18.21 27.72
C LEU A 632 30.27 -19.64 27.99
N GLY A 633 29.64 -20.26 26.99
CA GLY A 633 29.14 -21.64 27.01
C GLY A 633 29.82 -22.57 26.01
N ASN A 634 29.17 -23.71 25.72
CA ASN A 634 29.61 -24.62 24.66
C ASN A 634 29.32 -24.03 23.27
N PHE A 635 30.25 -24.18 22.33
CA PHE A 635 30.06 -23.82 20.93
C PHE A 635 29.99 -25.09 20.06
N GLU A 636 28.79 -25.47 19.64
CA GLU A 636 28.53 -26.65 18.81
C GLU A 636 28.01 -26.22 17.42
N VAL A 637 28.59 -26.78 16.35
CA VAL A 637 28.23 -26.47 14.96
C VAL A 637 27.53 -27.70 14.35
N MET A 638 26.23 -27.62 14.04
CA MET A 638 25.41 -28.79 13.66
C MET A 638 25.37 -29.12 12.15
N SER A 639 25.95 -28.27 11.29
CA SER A 639 25.93 -28.50 9.82
C SER A 639 26.97 -27.68 9.02
N GLY A 640 27.74 -26.81 9.68
CA GLY A 640 28.75 -25.94 9.05
C GLY A 640 30.18 -26.30 9.46
N THR A 641 31.14 -25.47 9.05
CA THR A 641 32.56 -25.66 9.37
C THR A 641 33.09 -24.52 10.25
N LYS A 642 34.17 -24.78 11.01
CA LYS A 642 34.90 -23.77 11.79
C LYS A 642 36.28 -23.57 11.16
N SER A 643 36.48 -22.44 10.50
CA SER A 643 37.74 -22.08 9.82
C SER A 643 38.20 -20.68 10.22
N ARG A 644 39.50 -20.43 10.07
CA ARG A 644 40.10 -19.10 10.12
C ARG A 644 40.32 -18.62 8.68
N VAL A 645 40.08 -17.34 8.43
CA VAL A 645 40.54 -16.66 7.21
C VAL A 645 42.01 -16.29 7.39
N ALA A 646 42.87 -16.78 6.51
CA ALA A 646 44.27 -16.40 6.42
C ALA A 646 44.48 -15.55 5.17
N GLU A 647 44.97 -14.33 5.37
CA GLU A 647 45.36 -13.42 4.31
C GLU A 647 46.61 -13.97 3.60
N THR A 648 46.62 -13.92 2.28
CA THR A 648 47.78 -14.27 1.45
C THR A 648 48.16 -13.07 0.60
N GLN A 649 49.45 -12.93 0.30
CA GLN A 649 49.93 -11.81 -0.49
C GLN A 649 49.58 -11.99 -1.96
N ASN A 650 49.68 -13.22 -2.49
CA ASN A 650 49.56 -13.47 -3.92
C ASN A 650 48.33 -14.27 -4.32
N PHE A 651 47.55 -14.81 -3.36
CA PHE A 651 46.53 -15.80 -3.66
C PHE A 651 45.13 -15.50 -3.09
N SER A 652 44.78 -14.26 -2.73
CA SER A 652 43.53 -13.90 -2.02
C SER A 652 43.32 -14.67 -0.70
N ASP A 653 42.28 -14.32 0.04
CA ASP A 653 42.03 -14.92 1.36
C ASP A 653 41.71 -16.41 1.30
N ARG A 654 42.28 -17.19 2.23
CA ARG A 654 42.14 -18.65 2.28
C ARG A 654 41.52 -19.10 3.59
N LEU A 655 40.56 -20.01 3.50
CA LEU A 655 39.96 -20.66 4.67
C LEU A 655 40.83 -21.83 5.11
N LEU A 656 41.28 -21.80 6.36
CA LEU A 656 42.09 -22.85 6.97
C LEU A 656 41.42 -23.40 8.23
N TYR A 657 41.39 -24.73 8.32
CA TYR A 657 40.78 -25.45 9.43
C TYR A 657 41.82 -25.71 10.51
N CYS A 658 41.59 -25.14 11.70
CA CYS A 658 42.60 -25.01 12.74
C CYS A 658 42.70 -26.26 13.63
N TYR A 659 43.93 -26.58 14.06
CA TYR A 659 44.17 -27.53 15.13
C TYR A 659 44.09 -26.84 16.49
N GLU A 660 43.29 -27.39 17.41
CA GLU A 660 43.28 -26.94 18.80
C GLU A 660 44.54 -27.44 19.53
N THR A 661 45.53 -26.56 19.63
CA THR A 661 46.84 -26.86 20.21
C THR A 661 47.35 -25.70 21.06
N PRO A 662 48.31 -25.92 21.98
CA PRO A 662 48.89 -24.86 22.82
C PRO A 662 49.52 -23.68 22.07
N THR A 663 49.91 -23.89 20.81
CA THR A 663 50.46 -22.89 19.89
C THR A 663 49.54 -22.86 18.67
N PRO A 664 49.16 -21.70 18.10
CA PRO A 664 48.33 -21.67 16.90
C PRO A 664 49.04 -22.34 15.71
N MET A 665 48.47 -23.43 15.18
CA MET A 665 49.08 -24.19 14.08
C MET A 665 48.12 -24.44 12.93
N PHE A 666 48.68 -24.53 11.72
CA PHE A 666 48.06 -25.14 10.55
C PHE A 666 48.78 -26.42 10.20
N GLY A 667 48.11 -27.29 9.44
CA GLY A 667 48.73 -28.51 8.94
C GLY A 667 48.18 -28.91 7.59
N ASP A 668 49.00 -29.69 6.89
CA ASP A 668 48.68 -30.27 5.59
C ASP A 668 48.96 -31.77 5.63
N VAL A 669 48.18 -32.55 4.88
CA VAL A 669 48.22 -34.01 4.91
C VAL A 669 48.19 -34.53 3.49
N GLY A 670 49.13 -35.43 3.18
CA GLY A 670 49.19 -36.06 1.88
C GLY A 670 49.81 -37.45 1.91
N CYS A 671 49.95 -38.02 0.72
CA CYS A 671 50.56 -39.33 0.51
C CYS A 671 51.61 -39.23 -0.59
N ALA A 672 52.67 -40.02 -0.46
CA ALA A 672 53.73 -40.11 -1.46
C ALA A 672 54.38 -41.50 -1.47
N GLN A 673 55.30 -41.71 -2.41
CA GLN A 673 56.06 -42.95 -2.56
C GLN A 673 57.52 -42.62 -2.84
N THR A 674 58.44 -43.31 -2.17
CA THR A 674 59.87 -43.20 -2.47
C THR A 674 60.16 -43.81 -3.84
N ASN A 675 61.07 -43.20 -4.59
CA ASN A 675 61.52 -43.72 -5.87
C ASN A 675 62.42 -44.97 -5.72
N ALA A 676 62.96 -45.47 -6.84
CA ALA A 676 63.87 -46.61 -6.88
C ALA A 676 65.17 -46.43 -6.07
N GLU A 677 65.52 -45.19 -5.72
CA GLU A 677 66.69 -44.84 -4.90
C GLU A 677 66.33 -44.62 -3.42
N GLY A 678 65.04 -44.76 -3.07
CA GLY A 678 64.52 -44.58 -1.71
C GLY A 678 64.26 -43.13 -1.33
N VAL A 679 64.09 -42.21 -2.29
CA VAL A 679 63.91 -40.77 -2.05
C VAL A 679 62.53 -40.29 -2.53
N ALA A 680 61.88 -39.43 -1.75
CA ALA A 680 60.71 -38.66 -2.15
C ALA A 680 60.88 -37.20 -1.70
N ILE A 681 60.59 -36.26 -2.60
CA ILE A 681 60.57 -34.82 -2.31
C ILE A 681 59.11 -34.40 -2.25
N ILE A 682 58.71 -33.74 -1.17
CA ILE A 682 57.36 -33.24 -0.97
C ILE A 682 57.42 -31.72 -0.96
N ASP A 683 56.84 -31.11 -1.98
CA ASP A 683 56.72 -29.67 -2.07
C ASP A 683 55.60 -29.19 -1.14
N ILE A 684 55.85 -28.09 -0.42
CA ILE A 684 54.83 -27.39 0.35
C ILE A 684 54.05 -26.53 -0.65
N ASP A 685 52.72 -26.65 -0.66
CA ASP A 685 51.87 -25.87 -1.56
C ASP A 685 52.17 -24.37 -1.41
N PRO A 686 52.47 -23.62 -2.50
CA PRO A 686 52.81 -22.20 -2.41
C PRO A 686 51.74 -21.33 -1.75
N VAL A 687 50.46 -21.70 -1.88
CA VAL A 687 49.35 -21.02 -1.21
C VAL A 687 49.38 -21.31 0.28
N PHE A 688 49.64 -22.56 0.67
CA PHE A 688 49.75 -22.94 2.08
C PHE A 688 50.98 -22.28 2.74
N ALA A 689 52.11 -22.23 2.03
CA ALA A 689 53.35 -21.62 2.48
C ALA A 689 53.17 -20.13 2.88
N GLU A 690 52.31 -19.37 2.20
CA GLU A 690 52.05 -17.96 2.56
C GLU A 690 51.28 -17.79 3.88
N THR A 691 50.65 -18.85 4.39
CA THR A 691 49.80 -18.83 5.59
C THR A 691 50.50 -19.33 6.86
N ILE A 692 51.68 -19.94 6.71
CA ILE A 692 52.47 -20.53 7.79
C ILE A 692 53.80 -19.79 7.95
N SER A 693 54.40 -19.88 9.12
CA SER A 693 55.80 -19.46 9.27
C SER A 693 56.72 -20.53 8.70
N THR A 694 57.33 -20.25 7.55
CA THR A 694 58.33 -21.14 6.93
C THR A 694 59.73 -20.97 7.53
N GLY A 695 60.00 -19.85 8.22
CA GLY A 695 61.30 -19.55 8.86
C GLY A 695 61.50 -20.16 10.25
N THR A 696 60.51 -20.86 10.79
CA THR A 696 60.55 -21.54 12.10
C THR A 696 60.52 -23.06 11.93
N GLU A 697 61.05 -23.84 12.89
CA GLU A 697 61.05 -25.31 12.81
C GLU A 697 59.62 -25.88 12.71
N TYR A 698 59.30 -26.54 11.59
CA TYR A 698 58.05 -27.29 11.40
C TYR A 698 58.20 -28.78 11.69
N GLN A 699 57.09 -29.45 12.01
CA GLN A 699 57.07 -30.89 12.29
C GLN A 699 56.49 -31.66 11.10
N VAL A 700 57.16 -32.76 10.74
CA VAL A 700 56.66 -33.72 9.75
C VAL A 700 56.53 -35.08 10.41
N PHE A 701 55.36 -35.66 10.33
CA PHE A 701 55.05 -37.00 10.82
C PHE A 701 54.89 -37.92 9.62
N LEU A 702 55.59 -39.06 9.64
CA LEU A 702 55.57 -40.04 8.55
C LEU A 702 54.91 -41.33 9.01
N GLN A 703 53.98 -41.85 8.22
CA GLN A 703 53.36 -43.16 8.41
C GLN A 703 53.65 -44.04 7.21
N LYS A 704 54.53 -45.03 7.39
CA LYS A 704 54.80 -46.03 6.35
C LYS A 704 53.55 -46.87 6.06
N GLU A 705 53.29 -47.14 4.78
CA GLU A 705 52.22 -48.02 4.28
C GLU A 705 52.80 -49.35 3.73
N GLY A 706 53.84 -49.86 4.39
CA GLY A 706 54.50 -51.11 4.01
C GLY A 706 55.69 -51.44 4.91
N PRO A 707 56.28 -52.64 4.74
CA PRO A 707 57.50 -53.00 5.46
C PRO A 707 58.68 -52.17 4.95
N GLY A 708 59.39 -51.53 5.87
CA GLY A 708 60.54 -50.68 5.56
C GLY A 708 60.76 -49.59 6.58
N ASP A 709 61.73 -48.72 6.30
CA ASP A 709 62.08 -47.56 7.13
C ASP A 709 61.88 -46.28 6.33
N LEU A 710 61.53 -45.19 7.03
CA LEU A 710 61.37 -43.84 6.49
C LEU A 710 61.88 -42.85 7.54
N TRP A 711 62.57 -41.80 7.09
CA TRP A 711 62.95 -40.66 7.92
C TRP A 711 63.01 -39.38 7.10
N ILE A 712 62.90 -38.24 7.77
CA ILE A 712 63.13 -36.93 7.15
C ILE A 712 64.63 -36.75 7.01
N GLN A 713 65.10 -36.63 5.77
CA GLN A 713 66.49 -36.34 5.46
C GLN A 713 66.77 -34.83 5.53
N GLU A 714 65.85 -34.02 5.03
CA GLU A 714 66.02 -32.58 4.87
C GLU A 714 64.67 -31.86 5.03
N LYS A 715 64.71 -30.66 5.59
CA LYS A 715 63.59 -29.73 5.70
C LYS A 715 64.04 -28.39 5.16
N ASP A 716 63.29 -27.86 4.21
CA ASP A 716 63.45 -26.53 3.63
C ASP A 716 62.15 -25.73 3.83
N GLU A 717 62.19 -24.42 3.57
CA GLU A 717 61.01 -23.54 3.63
C GLU A 717 59.94 -23.91 2.60
N SER A 718 60.35 -24.50 1.48
CA SER A 718 59.47 -24.80 0.34
C SER A 718 59.22 -26.29 0.11
N TYR A 719 59.99 -27.18 0.73
CA TYR A 719 59.84 -28.63 0.58
C TYR A 719 60.45 -29.39 1.76
N PHE A 720 60.17 -30.70 1.85
CA PHE A 720 60.94 -31.61 2.68
C PHE A 720 61.26 -32.91 1.94
N VAL A 721 62.39 -33.52 2.30
CA VAL A 721 62.89 -34.75 1.66
C VAL A 721 62.73 -35.92 2.61
N VAL A 722 62.00 -36.94 2.15
CA VAL A 722 61.82 -38.22 2.83
C VAL A 722 62.76 -39.25 2.19
N ARG A 723 63.53 -39.95 3.02
CA ARG A 723 64.38 -41.07 2.58
C ARG A 723 64.02 -42.35 3.31
N GLY A 724 64.14 -43.48 2.62
CA GLY A 724 63.81 -44.77 3.18
C GLY A 724 63.96 -45.94 2.22
N THR A 725 63.16 -46.97 2.46
CA THR A 725 63.09 -48.15 1.58
C THR A 725 62.60 -47.75 0.18
N PRO A 726 63.24 -48.20 -0.91
CA PRO A 726 62.80 -47.92 -2.29
C PRO A 726 61.37 -48.39 -2.57
N GLU A 727 60.62 -47.62 -3.35
CA GLU A 727 59.24 -47.93 -3.77
C GLU A 727 58.26 -48.15 -2.61
N LEU A 728 58.52 -47.52 -1.46
CA LEU A 728 57.68 -47.58 -0.26
C LEU A 728 56.70 -46.41 -0.25
N LYS A 729 55.40 -46.73 -0.22
CA LYS A 729 54.32 -45.76 -0.05
C LYS A 729 54.22 -45.31 1.41
N PHE A 730 53.89 -44.04 1.63
CA PHE A 730 53.71 -43.46 2.95
C PHE A 730 52.73 -42.29 2.94
N SER A 731 52.09 -42.06 4.08
CA SER A 731 51.36 -40.83 4.37
C SER A 731 52.24 -39.87 5.17
N TRP A 732 52.02 -38.58 5.01
CA TRP A 732 52.71 -37.52 5.75
C TRP A 732 51.72 -36.50 6.31
N GLU A 733 52.03 -35.96 7.49
CA GLU A 733 51.34 -34.81 8.09
C GLU A 733 52.39 -33.75 8.43
N LEU A 734 52.19 -32.55 7.88
CA LEU A 734 52.97 -31.35 8.16
C LEU A 734 52.23 -30.51 9.20
N LYS A 735 52.93 -30.01 10.23
CA LYS A 735 52.39 -29.03 11.20
C LYS A 735 53.34 -27.86 11.34
N CYS A 736 52.81 -26.66 11.15
CA CYS A 736 53.57 -25.41 11.18
C CYS A 736 52.82 -24.37 12.03
N SER A 737 53.58 -23.48 12.69
CA SER A 737 52.98 -22.31 13.34
C SER A 737 52.30 -21.42 12.30
N GLN A 738 51.16 -20.84 12.67
CA GLN A 738 50.49 -19.85 11.83
C GLN A 738 51.36 -18.59 11.72
N LYS A 739 51.43 -18.01 10.52
CA LYS A 739 52.18 -16.77 10.27
C LYS A 739 51.66 -15.64 11.16
N HIS A 740 52.57 -14.90 11.80
CA HIS A 740 52.34 -13.84 12.81
C HIS A 740 51.98 -14.29 14.24
N PHE A 741 51.82 -15.59 14.49
CA PHE A 741 51.45 -16.15 15.80
C PHE A 741 52.53 -17.06 16.40
N GLU A 742 53.75 -17.01 15.88
CA GLU A 742 54.84 -17.93 16.18
C GLU A 742 55.30 -17.88 17.64
N HIS A 743 55.11 -16.74 18.28
CA HIS A 743 55.53 -16.47 19.65
C HIS A 743 54.47 -16.85 20.69
N LEU A 744 53.23 -17.20 20.27
CA LEU A 744 52.16 -17.52 21.21
C LEU A 744 52.21 -18.96 21.68
N ARG A 745 52.27 -19.16 23.00
CA ARG A 745 52.16 -20.50 23.58
C ARG A 745 51.69 -20.48 25.03
N LEU A 746 50.50 -21.05 25.29
CA LEU A 746 49.95 -21.16 26.65
C LEU A 746 49.90 -19.82 27.41
N GLU A 747 49.61 -18.73 26.71
CA GLU A 747 49.51 -17.41 27.33
C GLU A 747 48.43 -17.37 28.41
N GLU A 748 48.70 -16.65 29.49
CA GLU A 748 47.70 -16.37 30.51
C GLU A 748 46.66 -15.37 29.95
N GLU A 749 45.37 -15.59 30.20
CA GLU A 749 44.29 -14.78 29.61
C GLU A 749 44.46 -13.28 29.90
N THR A 750 44.94 -12.95 31.10
CA THR A 750 45.22 -11.58 31.55
C THR A 750 46.46 -10.94 30.92
N GLN A 751 47.41 -11.75 30.44
CA GLN A 751 48.62 -11.25 29.76
C GLN A 751 48.36 -10.99 28.27
N ARG A 752 47.50 -11.80 27.63
CA ARG A 752 47.06 -11.59 26.24
C ARG A 752 46.44 -10.21 26.01
N THR A 753 45.59 -9.74 26.93
CA THR A 753 44.91 -8.43 26.83
C THR A 753 45.87 -7.25 27.03
N MET A 754 47.00 -7.44 27.71
CA MET A 754 48.03 -6.41 27.85
C MET A 754 48.93 -6.34 26.61
N VAL A 755 49.30 -7.51 26.05
CA VAL A 755 50.15 -7.59 24.84
C VAL A 755 49.43 -7.07 23.59
N SER A 756 48.12 -7.34 23.43
CA SER A 756 47.34 -6.75 22.33
C SER A 756 47.26 -5.22 22.43
N LYS A 757 47.18 -4.69 23.66
CA LYS A 757 47.20 -3.25 23.92
C LYS A 757 48.57 -2.61 23.64
N ASP A 758 49.65 -3.32 23.94
CA ASP A 758 51.03 -2.87 23.66
C ASP A 758 51.39 -2.97 22.17
N ILE A 759 50.86 -3.95 21.42
CA ILE A 759 51.04 -4.05 19.96
C ILE A 759 50.35 -2.89 19.23
N ASN A 760 49.10 -2.57 19.58
CA ASN A 760 48.39 -1.43 18.98
C ASN A 760 49.04 -0.07 19.32
N ASN A 761 49.60 0.08 20.53
CA ASN A 761 50.36 1.29 20.88
C ASN A 761 51.70 1.37 20.12
N ALA A 762 52.37 0.24 19.92
CA ALA A 762 53.63 0.18 19.17
C ALA A 762 53.43 0.46 17.67
N GLU A 763 52.34 -0.01 17.05
CA GLU A 763 52.03 0.30 15.65
C GLU A 763 51.78 1.79 15.42
N ASN A 764 51.12 2.48 16.36
CA ASN A 764 50.96 3.93 16.31
C ASN A 764 52.30 4.67 16.46
N ASP A 765 53.15 4.24 17.40
CA ASP A 765 54.50 4.82 17.59
C ASP A 765 55.41 4.62 16.35
N TYR A 766 55.34 3.47 15.67
CA TYR A 766 56.11 3.23 14.44
C TYR A 766 55.63 4.06 13.26
N SER A 767 54.32 4.31 13.16
CA SER A 767 53.72 5.16 12.12
C SER A 767 54.18 6.60 12.26
N ASP A 768 54.15 7.14 13.48
CA ASP A 768 54.61 8.50 13.79
C ASP A 768 56.13 8.67 13.54
N ILE A 769 56.93 7.62 13.81
CA ILE A 769 58.37 7.62 13.51
C ILE A 769 58.63 7.61 12.00
N ILE A 770 57.85 6.83 11.22
CA ILE A 770 57.97 6.77 9.76
C ILE A 770 57.56 8.10 9.13
N ASP A 771 56.45 8.70 9.55
CA ASP A 771 56.00 10.01 9.05
C ASP A 771 56.98 11.13 9.45
N GLY A 772 57.61 11.03 10.61
CA GLY A 772 58.71 11.91 11.01
C GLY A 772 59.92 11.77 10.09
N LEU A 773 60.36 10.53 9.80
CA LEU A 773 61.51 10.27 8.91
C LEU A 773 61.24 10.69 7.46
N VAL A 774 60.02 10.52 6.96
CA VAL A 774 59.61 10.95 5.61
C VAL A 774 59.62 12.47 5.51
N ASN A 775 59.07 13.17 6.49
CA ASN A 775 59.10 14.64 6.52
C ASN A 775 60.53 15.20 6.64
N ASP A 776 61.39 14.58 7.46
CA ASP A 776 62.78 14.98 7.58
C ASP A 776 63.54 14.78 6.25
N TYR A 777 63.26 13.69 5.53
CA TYR A 777 63.87 13.41 4.23
C TYR A 777 63.40 14.37 3.13
N ASP A 778 62.10 14.69 3.10
CA ASP A 778 61.53 15.66 2.16
C ASP A 778 62.07 17.07 2.43
N THR A 779 62.24 17.44 3.70
CA THR A 779 62.80 18.73 4.10
C THR A 779 64.29 18.84 3.71
N GLU A 780 65.11 17.81 3.96
CA GLU A 780 66.52 17.80 3.51
C GLU A 780 66.63 17.86 1.98
N MET A 781 65.74 17.19 1.25
CA MET A 781 65.71 17.23 -0.22
C MET A 781 65.29 18.60 -0.76
N GLU A 782 64.33 19.28 -0.14
CA GLU A 782 63.97 20.66 -0.49
C GLU A 782 65.10 21.66 -0.21
N GLU A 783 65.84 21.50 0.90
CA GLU A 783 67.01 22.34 1.21
C GLU A 783 68.14 22.12 0.18
N LEU A 784 68.43 20.87 -0.21
CA LEU A 784 69.43 20.55 -1.24
C LEU A 784 69.07 21.09 -2.63
N ILE A 785 67.78 21.12 -2.98
CA ILE A 785 67.29 21.69 -4.25
C ILE A 785 67.38 23.23 -4.23
N ASN A 786 67.20 23.85 -3.07
CA ASN A 786 67.31 25.30 -2.91
C ASN A 786 68.76 25.81 -2.83
N GLU A 787 69.72 25.00 -2.36
CA GLU A 787 71.14 25.34 -2.36
C GLU A 787 71.84 25.14 -3.72
N SER A 788 71.18 24.46 -4.67
CA SER A 788 71.72 24.17 -6.01
C SER A 788 71.17 25.06 -7.14
N ASN A 789 70.47 26.15 -6.80
CA ASN A 789 70.02 27.20 -7.74
C ASN A 789 70.76 28.55 -7.57
#